data_AF-A0AA88TV77-F1
#
_entry.id   AF-A0AA88TV77-F1
#
_cell.length_a   1.000
_cell.length_b   1.000
_cell.length_c   1.000
_cell.angle_alpha   90.00
_cell.angle_beta   90.00
_cell.angle_gamma   90.00
#
_symmetry.space_group_name_H-M   'P 1'
#
loop_
_entity.id
_entity.type
_entity.pdbx_description
1 polymer ?
#
loop_
_entity_poly.entity_id
_entity_poly.type
_entity_poly.pdbx_seq_one_letter_code
_entity_poly.pdbx_strand_id
1 'polypeptide(L)'
;MAKQQQCQIITATAALFLAVIGILLLVVPTEDVKGPPEFMYGIVLDAGSSHTAMFIYKWPADKQNGTGIVSQHSECHAEGGGISSYAGNKGGAASSLQKCLEKAMKEIPQSRHKLTPLYLGATAGMRLLNISKPKESDEVLKEVADKLKTYPFNFRGATILSGQEEGAYGWVTVNYLLENYIKYGFVGQWLSPGKDTVGALDFGGASTQITFETKQTVENNDNLMKLRLYGRDYQIYTQSFLCFGRDQVLLRLLAHLMKTQGSERSIVHPCYPAGYSDSIKLSGVFDTPCNKRQAPNKPEDDLQIKGTGNYDQCLGNVSGLFSFDSCSYSRCSFDGVFQPNVTGNFMAFSAFFYTHSFLEEATGISITSPDHLEDAARVVCNMSFQEMSSKVKQEGSRLKDYCAVSAFVQVLLVNGYGFDYFSFPHISFQKKAGDTSVGWSLGYMLSLSNLLPAENVLLRKSLRSSILLLVINTEDVKGPAQLMYGIVLDAGSSHTSMFIYKWPADKQNGTGIVSQHSECHVKGGGISSYAGTKGGAAHSLEECMEKAKQEIPTSRHKLTPLYLGATGGMRLLNISKPKESDEVLKEVADKLKTYPFNFKGATVLSGKEEGAYGWVTVNYLLEKFIKYGFVGQWLSPGKDTAGALDLGGASTQITFETAQRVENEDNLMKLRLYGRDYQIYTQSFLCFGRQQVLLRLLAHLMKTQGSEHSIVHPCYPAGYSDSIKLSGVFDTPCNKRQAPNKPEDDLQIKGTGNYDQCLGNISRLFSFGSCSYSRCSFDGVFQPNVTGNFMAFSAFFYTHSFIQKAAGITIRSPADLEDAVRVVCNMSFQEMQSKFPDEEDHLRDYCADSILLQVLLINGYGFNDISFPHVSFQEKAEDNSVGWSLGYMLTLSNMLPAENVFVRKTLRTDAWRAAVFLFSVLLIASVFFLVRNYKKCH
;
A
#
# COMPACT_ATOMS: atom_id res chain seq x y z
N MET A 1 47.79 22.74 -66.91
CA MET A 1 46.35 23.07 -66.82
C MET A 1 45.52 21.98 -66.14
N ALA A 2 45.59 20.70 -66.55
CA ALA A 2 44.75 19.63 -65.98
C ALA A 2 44.87 19.43 -64.44
N LYS A 3 46.09 19.48 -63.85
CA LYS A 3 46.27 19.36 -62.38
C LYS A 3 45.70 20.52 -61.56
N GLN A 4 45.60 21.72 -62.14
CA GLN A 4 45.12 22.92 -61.45
C GLN A 4 43.58 22.96 -61.42
N GLN A 5 42.95 22.49 -62.50
CA GLN A 5 41.51 22.30 -62.61
C GLN A 5 41.00 21.17 -61.70
N GLN A 6 41.76 20.08 -61.58
CA GLN A 6 41.40 18.95 -60.72
C GLN A 6 41.49 19.30 -59.22
N CYS A 7 42.47 20.12 -58.81
CA CYS A 7 42.60 20.62 -57.44
C CYS A 7 41.48 21.61 -57.06
N GLN A 8 41.02 22.42 -58.02
CA GLN A 8 39.89 23.35 -57.83
C GLN A 8 38.55 22.64 -57.69
N ILE A 9 38.31 21.59 -58.48
CA ILE A 9 37.07 20.80 -58.39
C ILE A 9 37.02 20.09 -57.04
N ILE A 10 38.12 19.45 -56.61
CA ILE A 10 38.18 18.74 -55.31
C ILE A 10 37.92 19.69 -54.14
N THR A 11 38.55 20.87 -54.14
CA THR A 11 38.38 21.87 -53.07
C THR A 11 36.99 22.51 -53.08
N ALA A 12 36.40 22.77 -54.25
CA ALA A 12 35.02 23.25 -54.37
C ALA A 12 34.01 22.20 -53.89
N THR A 13 34.18 20.93 -54.26
CA THR A 13 33.32 19.84 -53.77
C THR A 13 33.45 19.63 -52.27
N ALA A 14 34.66 19.71 -51.70
CA ALA A 14 34.87 19.58 -50.26
C ALA A 14 34.21 20.73 -49.48
N ALA A 15 34.33 21.97 -49.97
CA ALA A 15 33.70 23.13 -49.34
C ALA A 15 32.18 23.12 -49.47
N LEU A 16 31.63 22.67 -50.60
CA LEU A 16 30.19 22.47 -50.78
C LEU A 16 29.66 21.38 -49.83
N PHE A 17 30.40 20.28 -49.67
CA PHE A 17 30.04 19.19 -48.76
C PHE A 17 30.03 19.67 -47.29
N LEU A 18 31.04 20.44 -46.88
CA LEU A 18 31.09 21.07 -45.56
C LEU A 18 29.96 22.09 -45.36
N ALA A 19 29.59 22.83 -46.41
CA ALA A 19 28.49 23.78 -46.35
C ALA A 19 27.12 23.11 -46.22
N VAL A 20 26.90 22.04 -46.97
CA VAL A 20 25.70 21.21 -46.87
C VAL A 20 25.59 20.58 -45.47
N ILE A 21 26.68 20.06 -44.91
CA ILE A 21 26.71 19.54 -43.53
C ILE A 21 26.40 20.64 -42.50
N GLY A 22 26.98 21.84 -42.64
CA GLY A 22 26.72 22.98 -41.77
C GLY A 22 25.26 23.45 -41.81
N ILE A 23 24.65 23.51 -42.99
CA ILE A 23 23.24 23.86 -43.18
C ILE A 23 22.34 22.74 -42.61
N LEU A 24 22.66 21.47 -42.85
CA LEU A 24 21.93 20.34 -42.26
C LEU A 24 21.93 20.40 -40.73
N LEU A 25 23.06 20.74 -40.09
CA LEU A 25 23.13 20.90 -38.63
C LEU A 25 22.29 22.07 -38.09
N LEU A 26 22.11 23.14 -38.87
CA LEU A 26 21.28 24.30 -38.50
C LEU A 26 19.78 24.09 -38.75
N VAL A 27 19.43 23.26 -39.74
CA VAL A 27 18.04 23.07 -40.21
C VAL A 27 17.40 21.80 -39.64
N VAL A 28 18.18 20.82 -39.14
CA VAL A 28 17.62 19.62 -38.50
C VAL A 28 16.85 20.03 -37.23
N PRO A 29 15.54 19.75 -37.15
CA PRO A 29 14.76 20.06 -35.96
C PRO A 29 15.26 19.23 -34.78
N THR A 30 15.81 19.92 -33.79
CA THR A 30 16.18 19.32 -32.50
C THR A 30 15.05 19.49 -31.50
N GLU A 31 14.69 18.41 -30.81
CA GLU A 31 13.78 18.50 -29.66
C GLU A 31 14.57 18.55 -28.37
N ASP A 32 14.14 19.39 -27.43
CA ASP A 32 14.63 19.34 -26.06
C ASP A 32 14.03 18.14 -25.34
N VAL A 33 14.89 17.24 -24.88
CA VAL A 33 14.53 16.06 -24.09
C VAL A 33 15.17 16.20 -22.72
N LYS A 34 14.38 16.03 -21.67
CA LYS A 34 14.89 15.93 -20.30
C LYS A 34 15.52 14.55 -20.13
N GLY A 35 16.81 14.48 -19.82
CA GLY A 35 17.45 13.22 -19.43
C GLY A 35 16.94 12.72 -18.07
N PRO A 36 17.18 11.45 -17.68
CA PRO A 36 16.93 11.04 -16.32
C PRO A 36 17.76 11.90 -15.35
N PRO A 37 17.19 12.34 -14.23
CA PRO A 37 17.93 13.05 -13.20
C PRO A 37 19.05 12.16 -12.67
N GLU A 38 20.23 12.74 -12.44
CA GLU A 38 21.29 12.04 -11.70
C GLU A 38 20.87 11.85 -10.24
N PHE A 39 21.53 10.93 -9.52
CA PHE A 39 21.25 10.75 -8.09
C PHE A 39 22.01 11.77 -7.22
N MET A 40 21.28 12.37 -6.30
CA MET A 40 21.83 12.98 -5.10
C MET A 40 21.96 11.93 -4.00
N TYR A 41 22.90 12.15 -3.08
CA TYR A 41 23.16 11.27 -1.95
C TYR A 41 23.14 12.08 -0.66
N GLY A 42 22.89 11.42 0.46
CA GLY A 42 23.02 12.00 1.79
C GLY A 42 23.42 10.93 2.81
N ILE A 43 24.21 11.31 3.80
CA ILE A 43 24.69 10.40 4.85
C ILE A 43 24.17 10.89 6.19
N VAL A 44 23.52 10.01 6.94
CA VAL A 44 23.11 10.24 8.33
C VAL A 44 23.78 9.20 9.23
N LEU A 45 24.53 9.65 10.22
CA LEU A 45 24.96 8.82 11.32
C LEU A 45 23.97 8.98 12.48
N ASP A 46 23.24 7.90 12.76
CA ASP A 46 22.40 7.77 13.93
C ASP A 46 23.25 7.32 15.12
N ALA A 47 23.63 8.27 15.96
CA ALA A 47 24.42 8.04 17.15
C ALA A 47 23.52 7.79 18.37
N GLY A 48 22.91 6.61 18.38
CA GLY A 48 22.09 6.10 19.47
C GLY A 48 22.86 5.89 20.78
N SER A 49 22.13 5.61 21.88
CA SER A 49 22.73 5.38 23.20
C SER A 49 23.56 4.10 23.29
N SER A 50 23.15 3.05 22.57
CA SER A 50 23.76 1.71 22.64
C SER A 50 24.68 1.39 21.47
N HIS A 51 24.53 2.07 20.33
CA HIS A 51 25.28 1.83 19.11
C HIS A 51 25.26 3.06 18.20
N THR A 52 26.06 3.04 17.13
CA THR A 52 25.97 4.04 16.06
C THR A 52 25.80 3.35 14.70
N ALA A 53 24.84 3.80 13.91
CA ALA A 53 24.57 3.29 12.57
C ALA A 53 24.70 4.41 11.54
N MET A 54 25.39 4.16 10.43
CA MET A 54 25.49 5.07 9.30
C MET A 54 24.59 4.60 8.18
N PHE A 55 23.68 5.48 7.75
CA PHE A 55 22.79 5.27 6.62
C PHE A 55 23.21 6.15 5.46
N ILE A 56 23.35 5.54 4.28
CA ILE A 56 23.52 6.27 3.02
C ILE A 56 22.19 6.24 2.30
N TYR A 57 21.69 7.42 1.96
CA TYR A 57 20.46 7.64 1.23
C TYR A 57 20.77 8.17 -0.16
N LYS A 58 19.88 7.90 -1.12
CA LYS A 58 19.91 8.52 -2.45
C LYS A 58 18.53 8.88 -2.94
N TRP A 59 18.44 9.93 -3.74
CA TRP A 59 17.21 10.35 -4.42
C TRP A 59 17.53 10.91 -5.80
N PRO A 60 16.62 10.80 -6.78
CA PRO A 60 16.69 11.57 -8.01
C PRO A 60 16.93 13.05 -7.73
N ALA A 61 17.78 13.75 -8.47
CA ALA A 61 18.11 15.15 -8.20
C ALA A 61 16.94 16.12 -8.46
N ASP A 62 15.94 15.70 -9.22
CA ASP A 62 14.63 16.36 -9.28
C ASP A 62 13.80 16.02 -8.03
N LYS A 63 12.84 16.88 -7.71
CA LYS A 63 12.07 16.77 -6.48
C LYS A 63 10.59 16.84 -6.76
N GLN A 64 9.81 16.17 -5.93
CA GLN A 64 8.36 16.24 -5.99
C GLN A 64 7.88 17.26 -4.96
N ASN A 65 7.27 18.34 -5.45
CA ASN A 65 6.79 19.45 -4.63
C ASN A 65 7.83 19.96 -3.61
N GLY A 66 9.10 20.02 -4.02
CA GLY A 66 10.21 20.50 -3.19
C GLY A 66 10.92 19.42 -2.37
N THR A 67 10.29 18.26 -2.13
CA THR A 67 10.86 17.16 -1.33
C THR A 67 11.43 16.04 -2.22
N GLY A 68 12.55 15.44 -1.82
CA GLY A 68 13.16 14.33 -2.55
C GLY A 68 12.37 13.01 -2.41
N ILE A 69 12.50 12.12 -3.39
CA ILE A 69 12.04 10.73 -3.28
C ILE A 69 13.23 9.89 -2.81
N VAL A 70 13.32 9.70 -1.50
CA VAL A 70 14.51 9.16 -0.84
C VAL A 70 14.42 7.64 -0.69
N SER A 71 15.50 6.95 -1.07
CA SER A 71 15.68 5.51 -0.85
C SER A 71 16.94 5.25 -0.05
N GLN A 72 16.92 4.24 0.82
CA GLN A 72 18.14 3.75 1.48
C GLN A 72 19.03 3.09 0.41
N HIS A 73 20.26 3.58 0.29
CA HIS A 73 21.27 3.03 -0.60
C HIS A 73 22.08 1.92 0.09
N SER A 74 22.49 2.15 1.34
CA SER A 74 23.26 1.20 2.15
C SER A 74 23.25 1.58 3.64
N GLU A 75 23.71 0.65 4.47
CA GLU A 75 23.83 0.79 5.92
C GLU A 75 25.18 0.24 6.42
N CYS A 76 25.67 0.76 7.54
CA CYS A 76 26.86 0.28 8.24
C CYS A 76 26.71 0.49 9.75
N HIS A 77 26.93 -0.54 10.54
CA HIS A 77 27.01 -0.42 12.00
C HIS A 77 28.46 -0.16 12.42
N ALA A 78 28.67 0.91 13.17
CA ALA A 78 29.96 1.20 13.78
C ALA A 78 30.28 0.15 14.85
N GLU A 79 31.58 -0.14 15.04
CA GLU A 79 32.02 -1.06 16.07
C GLU A 79 31.96 -0.39 17.46
N GLY A 80 31.56 -1.16 18.48
CA GLY A 80 31.47 -0.70 19.86
C GLY A 80 30.09 -0.11 20.23
N GLY A 81 30.06 0.65 21.32
CA GLY A 81 28.85 1.27 21.84
C GLY A 81 28.47 2.57 21.12
N GLY A 82 27.41 3.23 21.61
CA GLY A 82 27.05 4.58 21.17
C GLY A 82 28.16 5.59 21.49
N ILE A 83 28.22 6.72 20.78
CA ILE A 83 29.31 7.69 20.95
C ILE A 83 29.45 8.22 22.38
N SER A 84 28.34 8.27 23.15
CA SER A 84 28.35 8.66 24.56
C SER A 84 29.14 7.72 25.47
N SER A 85 29.37 6.47 25.05
CA SER A 85 30.16 5.49 25.81
C SER A 85 31.67 5.79 25.80
N TYR A 86 32.15 6.65 24.90
CA TYR A 86 33.54 7.07 24.82
C TYR A 86 33.85 8.32 25.65
N ALA A 87 32.94 8.74 26.53
CA ALA A 87 33.17 9.83 27.46
C ALA A 87 34.47 9.58 28.27
N GLY A 88 35.39 10.55 28.24
CA GLY A 88 36.73 10.43 28.84
C GLY A 88 37.77 9.62 28.04
N ASN A 89 37.39 8.96 26.94
CA ASN A 89 38.28 8.20 26.06
C ASN A 89 38.58 8.97 24.75
N LYS A 90 39.64 9.78 24.77
CA LYS A 90 40.04 10.61 23.62
C LYS A 90 40.42 9.76 22.40
N GLY A 91 39.79 10.02 21.27
CA GLY A 91 40.02 9.36 19.98
C GLY A 91 39.15 8.13 19.74
N GLY A 92 38.48 7.62 20.78
CA GLY A 92 37.66 6.39 20.69
C GLY A 92 36.42 6.58 19.80
N ALA A 93 35.68 7.67 20.01
CA ALA A 93 34.46 7.95 19.27
C ALA A 93 34.74 8.14 17.76
N ALA A 94 35.76 8.93 17.41
CA ALA A 94 36.16 9.12 16.01
C ALA A 94 36.66 7.84 15.34
N SER A 95 37.42 7.02 16.07
CA SER A 95 37.95 5.75 15.53
C SER A 95 36.85 4.76 15.21
N SER A 96 35.79 4.72 16.04
CA SER A 96 34.64 3.82 15.84
C SER A 96 33.94 4.02 14.48
N LEU A 97 33.94 5.25 13.95
CA LEU A 97 33.23 5.63 12.72
C LEU A 97 34.02 5.34 11.44
N GLN A 98 35.33 5.11 11.54
CA GLN A 98 36.24 5.11 10.39
C GLN A 98 35.85 4.07 9.33
N LYS A 99 35.57 2.83 9.74
CA LYS A 99 35.19 1.75 8.81
C LYS A 99 33.94 2.09 7.99
N CYS A 100 32.94 2.71 8.63
CA CYS A 100 31.72 3.12 7.94
C CYS A 100 31.97 4.29 6.99
N LEU A 101 32.74 5.30 7.39
CA LEU A 101 33.05 6.44 6.53
C LEU A 101 33.90 6.04 5.30
N GLU A 102 34.81 5.08 5.45
CA GLU A 102 35.55 4.49 4.33
C GLU A 102 34.64 3.72 3.36
N LYS A 103 33.63 3.02 3.88
CA LYS A 103 32.60 2.38 3.05
C LYS A 103 31.81 3.42 2.26
N ALA A 104 31.42 4.54 2.88
CA ALA A 104 30.70 5.63 2.18
C ALA A 104 31.50 6.21 1.01
N MET A 105 32.81 6.39 1.14
CA MET A 105 33.65 6.89 0.03
C MET A 105 33.68 5.94 -1.17
N LYS A 106 33.57 4.63 -0.93
CA LYS A 106 33.57 3.61 -1.98
C LYS A 106 32.21 3.52 -2.70
N GLU A 107 31.13 3.68 -1.96
CA GLU A 107 29.77 3.49 -2.49
C GLU A 107 29.23 4.73 -3.20
N ILE A 108 29.60 5.94 -2.75
CA ILE A 108 29.16 7.18 -3.37
C ILE A 108 30.11 7.57 -4.50
N PRO A 109 29.60 7.93 -5.71
CA PRO A 109 30.46 8.39 -6.80
C PRO A 109 31.31 9.60 -6.41
N GLN A 110 32.59 9.62 -6.81
CA GLN A 110 33.54 10.68 -6.46
C GLN A 110 33.07 12.09 -6.88
N SER A 111 32.38 12.20 -8.02
CA SER A 111 31.77 13.46 -8.48
C SER A 111 30.69 14.00 -7.55
N ARG A 112 30.07 13.14 -6.72
CA ARG A 112 28.99 13.47 -5.80
C ARG A 112 29.46 13.68 -4.36
N HIS A 113 30.71 13.34 -4.01
CA HIS A 113 31.22 13.47 -2.63
C HIS A 113 31.01 14.87 -2.04
N LYS A 114 31.49 15.93 -2.71
CA LYS A 114 31.37 17.32 -2.22
C LYS A 114 29.93 17.85 -2.16
N LEU A 115 28.99 17.19 -2.84
CA LEU A 115 27.57 17.56 -2.86
C LEU A 115 26.76 16.79 -1.82
N THR A 116 27.29 15.67 -1.33
CA THR A 116 26.61 14.75 -0.40
C THR A 116 26.62 15.37 1.00
N PRO A 117 25.48 15.84 1.55
CA PRO A 117 25.40 16.22 2.95
C PRO A 117 25.75 15.03 3.86
N LEU A 118 26.60 15.30 4.85
CA LEU A 118 26.98 14.38 5.91
C LEU A 118 26.56 14.98 7.24
N TYR A 119 25.71 14.27 7.98
CA TYR A 119 25.19 14.69 9.26
C TYR A 119 25.33 13.58 10.30
N LEU A 120 25.62 13.97 11.53
CA LEU A 120 25.52 13.08 12.68
C LEU A 120 24.51 13.65 13.67
N GLY A 121 23.52 12.84 14.01
CA GLY A 121 22.54 13.15 15.04
C GLY A 121 22.69 12.18 16.20
N ALA A 122 22.94 12.72 17.39
CA ALA A 122 23.00 11.93 18.61
C ALA A 122 21.72 12.07 19.42
N THR A 123 21.23 10.97 20.00
CA THR A 123 19.93 10.93 20.68
C THR A 123 20.08 10.93 22.22
N ALA A 124 19.25 10.18 22.94
CA ALA A 124 19.17 10.21 24.40
C ALA A 124 20.48 9.93 25.13
N GLY A 125 21.37 9.09 24.59
CA GLY A 125 22.67 8.81 25.22
C GLY A 125 23.51 10.06 25.40
N MET A 126 23.61 10.88 24.35
CA MET A 126 24.31 12.17 24.43
C MET A 126 23.50 13.23 25.19
N ARG A 127 22.16 13.20 25.17
CA ARG A 127 21.35 14.06 26.06
C ARG A 127 21.68 13.81 27.53
N LEU A 128 21.76 12.54 27.95
CA LEU A 128 22.15 12.15 29.31
C LEU A 128 23.59 12.52 29.64
N LEU A 129 24.53 12.32 28.70
CA LEU A 129 25.92 12.73 28.90
C LEU A 129 26.03 14.25 29.05
N ASN A 130 25.32 15.02 28.24
CA ASN A 130 25.32 16.48 28.32
C ASN A 130 24.77 17.00 29.67
N ILE A 131 23.77 16.32 30.24
CA ILE A 131 23.23 16.65 31.57
C ILE A 131 24.24 16.33 32.68
N SER A 132 24.93 15.19 32.59
CA SER A 132 25.83 14.72 33.67
C SER A 132 27.24 15.32 33.60
N LYS A 133 27.80 15.40 32.39
CA LYS A 133 29.19 15.75 32.08
C LYS A 133 29.25 16.56 30.77
N PRO A 134 28.76 17.82 30.75
CA PRO A 134 28.67 18.63 29.53
C PRO A 134 30.00 18.81 28.79
N LYS A 135 31.11 18.95 29.52
CA LYS A 135 32.44 19.05 28.91
C LYS A 135 32.84 17.79 28.14
N GLU A 136 32.59 16.60 28.69
CA GLU A 136 32.89 15.35 28.01
C GLU A 136 31.96 15.14 26.80
N SER A 137 30.70 15.56 26.90
CA SER A 137 29.77 15.59 25.77
C SER A 137 30.30 16.47 24.62
N ASP A 138 30.74 17.69 24.93
CA ASP A 138 31.32 18.62 23.95
C ASP A 138 32.61 18.07 23.32
N GLU A 139 33.47 17.43 24.12
CA GLU A 139 34.69 16.78 23.64
C GLU A 139 34.38 15.66 22.65
N VAL A 140 33.44 14.77 22.97
CA VAL A 140 33.00 13.67 22.09
C VAL A 140 32.42 14.21 20.79
N LEU A 141 31.51 15.20 20.85
CA LEU A 141 30.93 15.80 19.64
C LEU A 141 31.99 16.48 18.77
N LYS A 142 32.93 17.20 19.40
CA LYS A 142 34.02 17.87 18.70
C LYS A 142 34.92 16.87 18.00
N GLU A 143 35.34 15.82 18.69
CA GLU A 143 36.19 14.76 18.13
C GLU A 143 35.55 14.11 16.91
N VAL A 144 34.28 13.75 17.02
CA VAL A 144 33.50 13.17 15.93
C VAL A 144 33.35 14.17 14.78
N ALA A 145 33.01 15.42 15.06
CA ALA A 145 32.90 16.47 14.05
C ALA A 145 34.22 16.68 13.31
N ASP A 146 35.34 16.70 14.02
CA ASP A 146 36.66 16.88 13.43
C ASP A 146 37.04 15.68 12.56
N LYS A 147 36.71 14.45 12.97
CA LYS A 147 36.86 13.25 12.12
C LYS A 147 36.00 13.34 10.86
N LEU A 148 34.72 13.72 10.97
CA LEU A 148 33.81 13.81 9.83
C LEU A 148 34.27 14.87 8.80
N LYS A 149 34.85 15.99 9.26
CA LYS A 149 35.43 17.02 8.38
C LYS A 149 36.65 16.54 7.58
N THR A 150 37.31 15.45 7.98
CA THR A 150 38.44 14.89 7.22
C THR A 150 38.02 14.17 5.93
N TYR A 151 36.73 13.84 5.79
CA TYR A 151 36.17 13.16 4.62
C TYR A 151 35.65 14.16 3.58
N PRO A 152 35.61 13.79 2.28
CA PRO A 152 35.30 14.73 1.19
C PRO A 152 33.81 15.13 1.08
N PHE A 153 32.99 14.77 2.07
CA PHE A 153 31.56 15.01 2.08
C PHE A 153 31.22 16.41 2.62
N ASN A 154 30.04 16.92 2.29
CA ASN A 154 29.54 18.19 2.78
C ASN A 154 29.05 18.06 4.23
N PHE A 155 29.96 18.15 5.19
CA PHE A 155 29.63 18.06 6.61
C PHE A 155 28.68 19.21 7.04
N ARG A 156 27.48 18.85 7.46
CA ARG A 156 26.43 19.78 7.89
C ARG A 156 26.35 19.98 9.40
N GLY A 157 26.96 19.09 10.19
CA GLY A 157 27.01 19.19 11.63
C GLY A 157 26.96 17.85 12.34
N ALA A 158 27.44 17.86 13.58
CA ALA A 158 27.26 16.80 14.57
C ALA A 158 26.56 17.44 15.78
N THR A 159 25.36 16.99 16.09
CA THR A 159 24.50 17.65 17.08
C THR A 159 23.69 16.64 17.88
N ILE A 160 23.24 17.05 19.06
CA ILE A 160 22.31 16.29 19.89
C ILE A 160 20.89 16.67 19.48
N LEU A 161 20.10 15.71 19.00
CA LEU A 161 18.70 15.92 18.68
C LEU A 161 17.90 16.15 19.96
N SER A 162 16.95 17.08 19.91
CA SER A 162 15.88 17.12 20.89
C SER A 162 15.04 15.84 20.81
N GLY A 163 14.35 15.50 21.89
CA GLY A 163 13.47 14.33 21.90
C GLY A 163 12.29 14.49 20.94
N GLN A 164 11.79 15.71 20.77
CA GLN A 164 10.72 16.06 19.85
C GLN A 164 11.13 15.85 18.38
N GLU A 165 12.34 16.28 18.00
CA GLU A 165 12.90 16.03 16.66
C GLU A 165 13.00 14.54 16.36
N GLU A 166 13.51 13.75 17.31
CA GLU A 166 13.63 12.28 17.17
C GLU A 166 12.26 11.63 16.91
N GLY A 167 11.24 11.97 17.71
CA GLY A 167 9.88 11.47 17.51
C GLY A 167 9.25 11.94 16.19
N ALA A 168 9.39 13.23 15.87
CA ALA A 168 8.84 13.82 14.65
C ALA A 168 9.45 13.21 13.38
N TYR A 169 10.77 13.04 13.33
CA TYR A 169 11.42 12.41 12.18
C TYR A 169 11.12 10.91 12.11
N GLY A 170 10.94 10.22 13.25
CA GLY A 170 10.41 8.86 13.27
C GLY A 170 9.02 8.77 12.61
N TRP A 171 8.13 9.71 12.96
CA TRP A 171 6.80 9.83 12.34
C TRP A 171 6.85 10.14 10.83
N VAL A 172 7.79 10.98 10.40
CA VAL A 172 8.03 11.20 8.97
C VAL A 172 8.43 9.91 8.27
N THR A 173 9.35 9.13 8.84
CA THR A 173 9.78 7.84 8.29
C THR A 173 8.60 6.87 8.15
N VAL A 174 7.81 6.69 9.21
CA VAL A 174 6.64 5.78 9.21
C VAL A 174 5.71 6.11 8.06
N ASN A 175 5.29 7.36 7.96
CA ASN A 175 4.32 7.79 6.94
C ASN A 175 4.89 7.82 5.53
N TYR A 176 6.19 8.07 5.37
CA TYR A 176 6.84 7.97 4.08
C TYR A 176 6.90 6.52 3.59
N LEU A 177 7.34 5.59 4.44
CA LEU A 177 7.46 4.18 4.07
C LEU A 177 6.11 3.49 3.85
N LEU A 178 5.05 3.97 4.51
CA LEU A 178 3.66 3.56 4.26
C LEU A 178 3.02 4.26 3.04
N GLU A 179 3.77 5.11 2.33
CA GLU A 179 3.29 5.88 1.17
C GLU A 179 2.11 6.81 1.51
N ASN A 180 1.95 7.25 2.75
CA ASN A 180 0.83 8.11 3.15
C ASN A 180 0.98 9.55 2.61
N TYR A 181 2.22 10.01 2.41
CA TYR A 181 2.49 11.32 1.81
C TYR A 181 2.45 11.30 0.29
N ILE A 182 3.02 10.25 -0.29
CA ILE A 182 3.26 10.16 -1.72
C ILE A 182 3.38 8.71 -2.15
N LYS A 183 2.75 8.38 -3.28
CA LYS A 183 2.78 7.06 -3.91
C LYS A 183 3.01 7.22 -5.40
N TYR A 184 3.77 6.32 -6.01
CA TYR A 184 3.88 6.29 -7.47
C TYR A 184 2.70 5.50 -8.04
N GLY A 185 1.78 6.18 -8.71
CA GLY A 185 0.61 5.54 -9.29
C GLY A 185 0.92 4.84 -10.62
N PHE A 186 0.04 3.94 -11.04
CA PHE A 186 0.12 3.26 -12.35
C PHE A 186 0.07 4.23 -13.56
N VAL A 187 -0.35 5.48 -13.34
CA VAL A 187 -0.29 6.58 -14.32
C VAL A 187 1.14 7.09 -14.60
N GLY A 188 2.15 6.57 -13.90
CA GLY A 188 3.56 6.93 -14.10
C GLY A 188 3.96 8.25 -13.43
N GLN A 189 3.26 8.64 -12.36
CA GLN A 189 3.50 9.90 -11.65
C GLN A 189 3.41 9.67 -10.13
N TRP A 190 4.16 10.49 -9.40
CA TRP A 190 4.04 10.59 -7.94
C TRP A 190 2.78 11.39 -7.59
N LEU A 191 1.90 10.80 -6.80
CA LEU A 191 0.62 11.34 -6.40
C LEU A 191 0.53 11.38 -4.87
N SER A 192 -0.19 12.37 -4.34
CA SER A 192 -0.61 12.35 -2.94
C SER A 192 -1.85 11.46 -2.82
N PRO A 193 -1.81 10.35 -2.07
CA PRO A 193 -2.93 9.42 -2.02
C PRO A 193 -4.05 9.85 -1.07
N GLY A 194 -3.90 10.99 -0.37
CA GLY A 194 -4.92 11.49 0.55
C GLY A 194 -5.16 10.61 1.79
N LYS A 195 -4.25 9.68 2.08
CA LYS A 195 -4.35 8.77 3.23
C LYS A 195 -4.15 9.53 4.54
N ASP A 196 -4.87 9.08 5.57
CA ASP A 196 -4.60 9.50 6.95
C ASP A 196 -3.19 9.06 7.36
N THR A 197 -2.57 9.88 8.21
CA THR A 197 -1.24 9.58 8.73
C THR A 197 -1.31 8.56 9.87
N VAL A 198 -0.21 7.83 10.06
CA VAL A 198 -0.02 6.82 11.09
C VAL A 198 0.90 7.38 12.16
N GLY A 199 0.50 7.29 13.42
CA GLY A 199 1.31 7.66 14.57
C GLY A 199 2.56 6.79 14.70
N ALA A 200 3.57 7.29 15.38
CA ALA A 200 4.85 6.61 15.60
C ALA A 200 5.10 6.45 17.10
N LEU A 201 5.43 5.23 17.51
CA LEU A 201 5.88 4.88 18.86
C LEU A 201 7.30 4.30 18.76
N ASP A 202 8.28 5.01 19.29
CA ASP A 202 9.69 4.59 19.30
C ASP A 202 10.11 4.27 20.73
N PHE A 203 10.57 3.06 20.97
CA PHE A 203 11.10 2.65 22.27
C PHE A 203 12.61 2.40 22.17
N GLY A 204 13.37 3.47 22.35
CA GLY A 204 14.83 3.46 22.34
C GLY A 204 15.45 2.97 23.67
N GLY A 205 16.78 2.98 23.76
CA GLY A 205 17.50 2.53 24.95
C GLY A 205 17.41 3.50 26.14
N ALA A 206 17.35 4.81 25.89
CA ALA A 206 17.36 5.83 26.95
C ALA A 206 16.18 6.82 26.94
N SER A 207 15.35 6.82 25.90
CA SER A 207 14.04 7.48 25.88
C SER A 207 13.02 6.67 25.08
N THR A 208 11.76 7.02 25.23
CA THR A 208 10.65 6.54 24.38
C THR A 208 9.87 7.75 23.85
N GLN A 209 9.37 7.66 22.63
CA GLN A 209 8.68 8.74 21.94
C GLN A 209 7.29 8.32 21.48
N ILE A 210 6.36 9.27 21.51
CA ILE A 210 5.03 9.17 20.90
C ILE A 210 4.83 10.38 19.99
N THR A 211 4.37 10.16 18.76
CA THR A 211 4.14 11.23 17.80
C THR A 211 2.96 10.91 16.88
N PHE A 212 2.04 11.85 16.70
CA PHE A 212 0.90 11.67 15.78
C PHE A 212 0.29 13.01 15.36
N GLU A 213 -0.38 13.02 14.20
CA GLU A 213 -1.19 14.16 13.75
C GLU A 213 -2.48 14.24 14.58
N THR A 214 -2.81 15.43 15.08
CA THR A 214 -4.02 15.62 15.90
C THR A 214 -4.77 16.88 15.48
N LYS A 215 -6.10 16.79 15.52
CA LYS A 215 -7.00 17.94 15.32
C LYS A 215 -7.32 18.66 16.64
N GLN A 216 -6.94 18.07 17.78
CA GLN A 216 -7.12 18.70 19.09
C GLN A 216 -6.10 19.83 19.29
N THR A 217 -6.49 20.85 20.06
CA THR A 217 -5.56 21.92 20.45
C THR A 217 -4.42 21.33 21.27
N VAL A 218 -3.18 21.60 20.87
CA VAL A 218 -1.99 21.25 21.65
C VAL A 218 -1.75 22.35 22.68
N GLU A 219 -1.95 22.05 23.96
CA GLU A 219 -1.92 23.05 25.05
C GLU A 219 -0.50 23.46 25.45
N ASN A 220 0.49 22.61 25.17
CA ASN A 220 1.89 22.93 25.37
C ASN A 220 2.61 23.05 24.03
N ASN A 221 3.09 24.26 23.71
CA ASN A 221 3.80 24.54 22.46
C ASN A 221 5.08 23.69 22.29
N ASP A 222 5.71 23.24 23.38
CA ASP A 222 6.88 22.34 23.30
C ASP A 222 6.53 20.94 22.78
N ASN A 223 5.24 20.60 22.74
CA ASN A 223 4.72 19.35 22.17
C ASN A 223 4.22 19.50 20.74
N LEU A 224 4.18 20.72 20.19
CA LEU A 224 3.70 20.98 18.84
C LEU A 224 4.87 21.12 17.87
N MET A 225 4.89 20.30 16.82
CA MET A 225 5.86 20.43 15.74
C MET A 225 5.16 20.64 14.40
N LYS A 226 5.71 21.53 13.58
CA LYS A 226 5.20 21.85 12.24
C LYS A 226 6.21 21.39 11.19
N LEU A 227 5.74 20.61 10.22
CA LEU A 227 6.55 20.05 9.16
C LEU A 227 5.93 20.37 7.81
N ARG A 228 6.77 20.63 6.79
CA ARG A 228 6.31 20.77 5.40
C ARG A 228 6.94 19.70 4.54
N LEU A 229 6.13 18.81 3.98
CA LEU A 229 6.57 17.69 3.14
C LEU A 229 5.66 17.58 1.92
N TYR A 230 6.27 17.45 0.74
CA TYR A 230 5.58 17.31 -0.55
C TYR A 230 4.52 18.39 -0.82
N GLY A 231 4.75 19.60 -0.32
CA GLY A 231 3.85 20.76 -0.47
C GLY A 231 2.72 20.85 0.56
N ARG A 232 2.58 19.88 1.48
CA ARG A 232 1.60 19.91 2.58
C ARG A 232 2.27 20.27 3.90
N ASP A 233 1.58 21.10 4.69
CA ASP A 233 1.95 21.42 6.07
C ASP A 233 1.25 20.45 7.02
N TYR A 234 2.01 19.87 7.95
CA TYR A 234 1.56 18.95 8.99
C TYR A 234 1.77 19.58 10.36
N GLN A 235 0.77 19.41 11.23
CA GLN A 235 0.84 19.78 12.63
C GLN A 235 0.73 18.52 13.47
N ILE A 236 1.79 18.20 14.19
CA ILE A 236 1.88 16.95 14.94
C ILE A 236 2.11 17.24 16.42
N TYR A 237 1.50 16.39 17.26
CA TYR A 237 1.88 16.25 18.65
C TYR A 237 3.11 15.34 18.72
N THR A 238 4.13 15.73 19.47
CA THR A 238 5.32 14.92 19.74
C THR A 238 5.76 15.07 21.19
N GLN A 239 6.12 13.96 21.81
CA GLN A 239 6.66 13.93 23.15
C GLN A 239 7.72 12.84 23.28
N SER A 240 8.78 13.17 24.00
CA SER A 240 9.88 12.25 24.32
C SER A 240 10.05 12.16 25.83
N PHE A 241 9.90 10.95 26.36
CA PHE A 241 10.13 10.67 27.77
C PHE A 241 11.57 10.21 27.97
N LEU A 242 12.45 11.15 28.31
CA LEU A 242 13.84 10.86 28.68
C LEU A 242 13.87 9.99 29.95
N CYS A 243 14.81 9.06 30.05
CA CYS A 243 14.88 8.05 31.13
C CYS A 243 13.76 7.01 31.12
N PHE A 244 12.89 7.01 30.11
CA PHE A 244 11.87 5.98 29.89
C PHE A 244 12.20 5.07 28.68
N GLY A 245 13.45 5.07 28.23
CA GLY A 245 13.95 4.06 27.29
C GLY A 245 14.30 2.75 27.99
N ARG A 246 14.35 1.65 27.24
CA ARG A 246 14.48 0.27 27.74
C ARG A 246 15.54 0.12 28.81
N ASP A 247 16.77 0.53 28.50
CA ASP A 247 17.92 0.31 29.38
C ASP A 247 17.81 1.19 30.64
N GLN A 248 17.35 2.44 30.50
CA GLN A 248 17.19 3.35 31.63
C GLN A 248 16.04 2.95 32.55
N VAL A 249 14.94 2.41 32.02
CA VAL A 249 13.83 1.88 32.82
C VAL A 249 14.29 0.70 33.68
N LEU A 250 15.09 -0.21 33.11
CA LEU A 250 15.64 -1.34 33.85
C LEU A 250 16.55 -0.86 35.00
N LEU A 251 17.41 0.12 34.75
CA LEU A 251 18.23 0.73 35.82
C LEU A 251 17.38 1.46 36.87
N ARG A 252 16.33 2.17 36.46
CA ARG A 252 15.41 2.86 37.37
C ARG A 252 14.63 1.88 38.24
N LEU A 253 14.24 0.73 37.68
CA LEU A 253 13.57 -0.33 38.42
C LEU A 253 14.48 -0.91 39.50
N LEU A 254 15.76 -1.14 39.20
CA LEU A 254 16.75 -1.57 40.20
C LEU A 254 16.89 -0.56 41.34
N ALA A 255 17.06 0.72 41.01
CA ALA A 255 17.15 1.78 42.03
C ALA A 255 15.85 1.89 42.86
N HIS A 256 14.69 1.76 42.22
CA HIS A 256 13.38 1.74 42.89
C HIS A 256 13.30 0.57 43.88
N LEU A 257 13.66 -0.65 43.48
CA LEU A 257 13.65 -1.84 44.33
C LEU A 257 14.59 -1.72 45.54
N MET A 258 15.79 -1.16 45.34
CA MET A 258 16.71 -0.89 46.45
C MET A 258 16.09 0.05 47.49
N LYS A 259 15.45 1.12 47.01
CA LYS A 259 14.78 2.10 47.86
C LYS A 259 13.59 1.50 48.60
N THR A 260 12.73 0.74 47.92
CA THR A 260 11.51 0.18 48.53
C THR A 260 11.80 -0.99 49.47
N GLN A 261 12.86 -1.75 49.23
CA GLN A 261 13.28 -2.85 50.12
C GLN A 261 14.24 -2.39 51.23
N GLY A 262 14.75 -1.16 51.18
CA GLY A 262 15.65 -0.61 52.20
C GLY A 262 17.00 -1.34 52.28
N SER A 263 17.49 -1.91 51.17
CA SER A 263 18.72 -2.70 51.12
C SER A 263 19.69 -2.18 50.06
N GLU A 264 20.92 -1.89 50.48
CA GLU A 264 21.99 -1.38 49.61
C GLU A 264 22.89 -2.50 49.02
N ARG A 265 22.76 -3.74 49.51
CA ARG A 265 23.67 -4.86 49.14
C ARG A 265 22.98 -6.05 48.47
N SER A 266 21.69 -6.24 48.70
CA SER A 266 20.95 -7.37 48.15
C SER A 266 19.49 -7.01 47.94
N ILE A 267 18.95 -7.25 46.74
CA ILE A 267 17.54 -7.04 46.42
C ILE A 267 16.90 -8.31 45.85
N VAL A 268 15.60 -8.43 46.09
CA VAL A 268 14.73 -9.40 45.40
C VAL A 268 14.10 -8.70 44.22
N HIS A 269 14.28 -9.23 43.01
CA HIS A 269 13.79 -8.61 41.79
C HIS A 269 12.56 -9.37 41.26
N PRO A 270 11.33 -8.86 41.46
CA PRO A 270 10.12 -9.57 41.06
C PRO A 270 10.02 -9.79 39.56
N CYS A 271 10.55 -8.86 38.75
CA CYS A 271 10.55 -9.03 37.30
C CYS A 271 11.68 -9.91 36.73
N TYR A 272 12.72 -10.25 37.51
CA TYR A 272 13.72 -11.19 37.02
C TYR A 272 13.21 -12.61 37.22
N PRO A 273 13.44 -13.52 36.25
CA PRO A 273 12.85 -14.84 36.29
C PRO A 273 13.35 -15.64 37.50
N ALA A 274 12.52 -16.56 37.98
CA ALA A 274 12.89 -17.45 39.07
C ALA A 274 14.15 -18.26 38.71
N GLY A 275 15.06 -18.39 39.69
CA GLY A 275 16.34 -19.07 39.51
C GLY A 275 17.45 -18.22 38.89
N TYR A 276 17.16 -16.98 38.47
CA TYR A 276 18.18 -16.04 38.03
C TYR A 276 18.84 -15.35 39.24
N SER A 277 20.16 -15.20 39.19
CA SER A 277 20.92 -14.42 40.18
C SER A 277 22.09 -13.71 39.49
N ASP A 278 22.41 -12.51 39.95
CA ASP A 278 23.42 -11.65 39.34
C ASP A 278 24.09 -10.78 40.40
N SER A 279 25.29 -10.29 40.08
CA SER A 279 26.06 -9.38 40.91
C SER A 279 26.57 -8.25 40.03
N ILE A 280 26.03 -7.04 40.24
CA ILE A 280 26.39 -5.87 39.44
C ILE A 280 26.95 -4.76 40.33
N LYS A 281 27.87 -3.97 39.80
CA LYS A 281 28.38 -2.80 40.53
C LYS A 281 27.28 -1.75 40.69
N LEU A 282 27.21 -1.13 41.88
CA LEU A 282 26.28 -0.03 42.13
C LEU A 282 26.53 1.17 41.19
N SER A 283 27.78 1.43 40.83
CA SER A 283 28.12 2.43 39.80
C SER A 283 27.42 2.17 38.47
N GLY A 284 27.21 0.91 38.07
CA GLY A 284 26.44 0.55 36.87
C GLY A 284 24.95 0.89 36.94
N VAL A 285 24.39 1.09 38.15
CA VAL A 285 22.99 1.46 38.39
C VAL A 285 22.82 2.97 38.55
N PHE A 286 23.78 3.64 39.20
CA PHE A 286 23.67 5.04 39.62
C PHE A 286 24.52 6.03 38.81
N ASP A 287 25.45 5.59 37.94
CA ASP A 287 26.20 6.46 37.01
C ASP A 287 25.36 6.85 35.79
N THR A 288 24.15 7.34 36.06
CA THR A 288 23.22 7.90 35.07
C THR A 288 22.44 9.05 35.71
N PRO A 289 22.19 10.16 35.00
CA PRO A 289 21.30 11.22 35.47
C PRO A 289 19.93 10.72 35.95
N CYS A 290 19.45 9.61 35.39
CA CYS A 290 18.12 9.06 35.68
C CYS A 290 17.99 8.54 37.12
N ASN A 291 19.10 8.13 37.75
CA ASN A 291 19.11 7.55 39.10
C ASN A 291 19.99 8.33 40.10
N LYS A 292 20.78 9.31 39.65
CA LYS A 292 21.83 9.96 40.44
C LYS A 292 21.37 10.53 41.79
N ARG A 293 20.12 10.99 41.91
CA ARG A 293 19.56 11.52 43.16
C ARG A 293 19.35 10.45 44.25
N GLN A 294 19.39 9.17 43.87
CA GLN A 294 19.15 8.02 44.74
C GLN A 294 20.45 7.25 45.04
N ALA A 295 21.61 7.80 44.66
CA ALA A 295 22.89 7.10 44.76
C ALA A 295 23.28 6.80 46.22
N PRO A 296 23.67 5.55 46.53
CA PRO A 296 24.14 5.17 47.86
C PRO A 296 25.56 5.72 48.13
N ASN A 297 25.95 5.74 49.40
CA ASN A 297 27.22 6.35 49.85
C ASN A 297 28.49 5.63 49.33
N LYS A 298 28.38 4.36 48.89
CA LYS A 298 29.49 3.53 48.40
C LYS A 298 29.20 2.97 46.99
N PRO A 299 29.49 3.74 45.93
CA PRO A 299 29.16 3.34 44.55
C PRO A 299 30.01 2.18 44.00
N GLU A 300 31.09 1.81 44.67
CA GLU A 300 31.97 0.70 44.25
C GLU A 300 31.54 -0.67 44.81
N ASP A 301 30.56 -0.72 45.72
CA ASP A 301 30.06 -1.97 46.27
C ASP A 301 29.22 -2.73 45.21
N ASP A 302 29.15 -4.06 45.36
CA ASP A 302 28.35 -4.94 44.51
C ASP A 302 26.91 -5.08 45.05
N LEU A 303 25.94 -5.03 44.15
CA LEU A 303 24.53 -5.33 44.39
C LEU A 303 24.23 -6.77 44.00
N GLN A 304 23.87 -7.60 44.98
CA GLN A 304 23.35 -8.95 44.74
C GLN A 304 21.88 -8.88 44.35
N ILE A 305 21.51 -9.55 43.24
CA ILE A 305 20.15 -9.53 42.71
C ILE A 305 19.65 -10.98 42.62
N LYS A 306 18.47 -11.24 43.16
CA LYS A 306 17.80 -12.55 43.05
C LYS A 306 16.43 -12.41 42.41
N GLY A 307 16.21 -13.09 41.29
CA GLY A 307 14.93 -13.10 40.57
C GLY A 307 13.88 -14.03 41.20
N THR A 308 12.62 -13.64 41.16
CA THR A 308 11.48 -14.43 41.67
C THR A 308 10.39 -14.71 40.65
N GLY A 309 10.33 -13.99 39.53
CA GLY A 309 9.33 -14.20 38.48
C GLY A 309 7.89 -14.01 38.95
N ASN A 310 7.59 -12.86 39.58
CA ASN A 310 6.25 -12.54 40.09
C ASN A 310 5.67 -11.36 39.30
N TYR A 311 4.71 -11.63 38.41
CA TYR A 311 4.12 -10.60 37.56
C TYR A 311 3.44 -9.48 38.34
N ASP A 312 2.61 -9.78 39.34
CA ASP A 312 1.82 -8.75 40.03
C ASP A 312 2.73 -7.79 40.83
N GLN A 313 3.76 -8.33 41.50
CA GLN A 313 4.77 -7.52 42.15
C GLN A 313 5.62 -6.75 41.14
N CYS A 314 5.95 -7.36 40.00
CA CYS A 314 6.68 -6.71 38.93
C CYS A 314 5.91 -5.50 38.40
N LEU A 315 4.66 -5.71 37.99
CA LEU A 315 3.76 -4.69 37.50
C LEU A 315 3.61 -3.57 38.52
N GLY A 316 3.37 -3.88 39.80
CA GLY A 316 3.26 -2.86 40.85
C GLY A 316 4.52 -1.99 41.01
N ASN A 317 5.71 -2.58 40.98
CA ASN A 317 6.97 -1.82 41.05
C ASN A 317 7.24 -1.00 39.78
N VAL A 318 6.86 -1.54 38.61
CA VAL A 318 6.97 -0.82 37.33
C VAL A 318 5.99 0.35 37.28
N SER A 319 4.74 0.17 37.70
CA SER A 319 3.74 1.24 37.83
C SER A 319 4.23 2.35 38.77
N GLY A 320 4.96 2.00 39.83
CA GLY A 320 5.59 2.95 40.75
C GLY A 320 6.68 3.83 40.13
N LEU A 321 7.07 3.60 38.87
CA LEU A 321 7.97 4.47 38.12
C LEU A 321 7.27 5.65 37.42
N PHE A 322 5.93 5.65 37.41
CA PHE A 322 5.09 6.65 36.76
C PHE A 322 4.30 7.47 37.81
N SER A 323 4.07 8.75 37.53
CA SER A 323 3.15 9.59 38.31
C SER A 323 1.92 9.95 37.49
N PHE A 324 0.74 9.54 37.95
CA PHE A 324 -0.55 9.84 37.30
C PHE A 324 -1.39 10.91 38.04
N ASP A 325 -0.98 11.27 39.26
CA ASP A 325 -1.82 12.07 40.18
C ASP A 325 -1.82 13.58 39.87
N SER A 326 -0.90 14.05 39.04
CA SER A 326 -0.70 15.48 38.75
C SER A 326 -0.90 15.78 37.26
N CYS A 327 -1.83 16.67 36.93
CA CYS A 327 -1.96 17.23 35.59
C CYS A 327 -2.36 18.71 35.64
N SER A 328 -1.54 19.57 35.05
CA SER A 328 -1.81 21.02 34.94
C SER A 328 -2.49 21.41 33.62
N TYR A 329 -2.77 20.43 32.78
CA TYR A 329 -3.42 20.58 31.47
C TYR A 329 -4.82 19.94 31.49
N SER A 330 -5.58 20.05 30.40
CA SER A 330 -6.88 19.37 30.32
C SER A 330 -6.76 17.85 30.46
N ARG A 331 -5.63 17.30 30.01
CA ARG A 331 -5.27 15.89 30.15
C ARG A 331 -3.78 15.71 30.00
N CYS A 332 -3.28 14.73 30.73
CA CYS A 332 -1.90 14.32 30.69
C CYS A 332 -1.80 12.84 30.37
N SER A 333 -0.63 12.44 29.90
CA SER A 333 -0.19 11.06 29.88
C SER A 333 0.22 10.64 31.30
N PHE A 334 1.46 10.94 31.66
CA PHE A 334 2.02 10.77 33.00
C PHE A 334 3.07 11.86 33.28
N ASP A 335 3.51 11.96 34.53
CA ASP A 335 4.48 12.95 35.03
C ASP A 335 4.09 14.41 34.70
N GLY A 336 2.78 14.70 34.66
CA GLY A 336 2.25 16.02 34.35
C GLY A 336 2.41 16.47 32.91
N VAL A 337 2.74 15.56 31.98
CA VAL A 337 2.98 15.87 30.58
C VAL A 337 1.68 15.87 29.78
N PHE A 338 1.35 17.01 29.16
CA PHE A 338 0.20 17.15 28.26
C PHE A 338 0.18 16.07 27.18
N GLN A 339 -0.97 15.45 26.93
CA GLN A 339 -1.18 14.57 25.79
C GLN A 339 -2.64 14.66 25.27
N PRO A 340 -2.85 14.86 23.95
CA PRO A 340 -4.17 14.77 23.33
C PRO A 340 -4.63 13.30 23.22
N ASN A 341 -5.86 13.05 22.72
CA ASN A 341 -6.38 11.68 22.61
C ASN A 341 -5.56 10.98 21.53
N VAL A 342 -5.16 9.73 21.77
CA VAL A 342 -4.61 8.90 20.70
C VAL A 342 -5.70 8.71 19.64
N THR A 343 -5.38 9.03 18.39
CA THR A 343 -6.31 8.94 17.26
C THR A 343 -5.62 8.35 16.05
N GLY A 344 -6.34 7.54 15.29
CA GLY A 344 -5.81 6.88 14.10
C GLY A 344 -4.95 5.65 14.43
N ASN A 345 -4.26 5.15 13.41
CA ASN A 345 -3.39 3.99 13.53
C ASN A 345 -2.00 4.38 14.02
N PHE A 346 -1.28 3.46 14.67
CA PHE A 346 0.09 3.66 15.14
C PHE A 346 1.01 2.54 14.64
N MET A 347 2.27 2.90 14.39
CA MET A 347 3.36 1.95 14.19
C MET A 347 4.31 2.03 15.38
N ALA A 348 4.45 0.92 16.09
CA ALA A 348 5.38 0.73 17.18
C ALA A 348 6.63 -0.04 16.72
N PHE A 349 7.80 0.56 16.88
CA PHE A 349 9.07 0.01 16.40
C PHE A 349 10.14 0.01 17.51
N SER A 350 11.38 -0.32 17.16
CA SER A 350 12.48 -0.47 18.12
C SER A 350 12.15 -1.52 19.21
N ALA A 351 12.36 -1.24 20.50
CA ALA A 351 12.14 -2.22 21.56
C ALA A 351 10.67 -2.64 21.72
N PHE A 352 9.68 -1.88 21.21
CA PHE A 352 8.29 -2.34 21.15
C PHE A 352 8.18 -3.61 20.29
N PHE A 353 8.73 -3.57 19.07
CA PHE A 353 8.71 -4.72 18.15
C PHE A 353 9.39 -5.95 18.76
N TYR A 354 10.61 -5.78 19.31
CA TYR A 354 11.35 -6.92 19.85
C TYR A 354 10.67 -7.53 21.08
N THR A 355 10.01 -6.70 21.90
CA THR A 355 9.24 -7.18 23.07
C THR A 355 7.99 -7.92 22.62
N HIS A 356 7.23 -7.35 21.67
CA HIS A 356 6.04 -7.98 21.09
C HIS A 356 6.38 -9.34 20.45
N SER A 357 7.39 -9.36 19.56
CA SER A 357 7.82 -10.58 18.88
C SER A 357 8.25 -11.67 19.86
N PHE A 358 8.95 -11.31 20.93
CA PHE A 358 9.35 -12.26 21.96
C PHE A 358 8.14 -12.82 22.72
N LEU A 359 7.18 -11.97 23.11
CA LEU A 359 5.97 -12.39 23.80
C LEU A 359 5.17 -13.40 22.97
N GLU A 360 4.93 -13.09 21.69
CA GLU A 360 4.18 -14.00 20.81
C GLU A 360 4.94 -15.32 20.59
N GLU A 361 6.26 -15.30 20.37
CA GLU A 361 7.07 -16.51 20.17
C GLU A 361 7.11 -17.38 21.45
N ALA A 362 7.30 -16.76 22.61
CA ALA A 362 7.44 -17.48 23.88
C ALA A 362 6.11 -18.09 24.38
N THR A 363 4.99 -17.41 24.11
CA THR A 363 3.67 -17.76 24.68
C THR A 363 2.69 -18.37 23.68
N GLY A 364 2.82 -18.07 22.38
CA GLY A 364 1.83 -18.40 21.35
C GLY A 364 0.56 -17.55 21.40
N ILE A 365 0.50 -16.51 22.25
CA ILE A 365 -0.64 -15.61 22.37
C ILE A 365 -0.48 -14.49 21.35
N SER A 366 -1.49 -14.28 20.50
CA SER A 366 -1.51 -13.14 19.57
C SER A 366 -2.03 -11.88 20.27
N ILE A 367 -1.23 -10.82 20.24
CA ILE A 367 -1.47 -9.61 21.04
C ILE A 367 -2.34 -8.63 20.24
N THR A 368 -3.66 -8.70 20.44
CA THR A 368 -4.65 -7.86 19.74
C THR A 368 -5.44 -6.93 20.66
N SER A 369 -5.27 -7.05 21.97
CA SER A 369 -5.95 -6.25 23.00
C SER A 369 -5.02 -5.99 24.20
N PRO A 370 -5.35 -5.01 25.06
CA PRO A 370 -4.64 -4.79 26.32
C PRO A 370 -4.56 -6.03 27.22
N ASP A 371 -5.62 -6.86 27.23
CA ASP A 371 -5.67 -8.09 28.02
C ASP A 371 -4.74 -9.16 27.48
N HIS A 372 -4.67 -9.32 26.16
CA HIS A 372 -3.72 -10.28 25.56
C HIS A 372 -2.26 -9.89 25.84
N LEU A 373 -1.96 -8.60 25.89
CA LEU A 373 -0.63 -8.11 26.27
C LEU A 373 -0.32 -8.43 27.74
N GLU A 374 -1.29 -8.20 28.64
CA GLU A 374 -1.18 -8.58 30.05
C GLU A 374 -0.99 -10.09 30.23
N ASP A 375 -1.82 -10.91 29.59
CA ASP A 375 -1.77 -12.37 29.68
C ASP A 375 -0.42 -12.90 29.19
N ALA A 376 0.07 -12.42 28.05
CA ALA A 376 1.38 -12.80 27.52
C ALA A 376 2.52 -12.36 28.45
N ALA A 377 2.47 -11.15 28.98
CA ALA A 377 3.46 -10.66 29.94
C ALA A 377 3.46 -11.47 31.25
N ARG A 378 2.28 -11.83 31.76
CA ARG A 378 2.10 -12.65 32.96
C ARG A 378 2.67 -14.05 32.77
N VAL A 379 2.40 -14.68 31.63
CA VAL A 379 2.98 -15.99 31.28
C VAL A 379 4.50 -15.91 31.26
N VAL A 380 5.09 -14.93 30.57
CA VAL A 380 6.55 -14.76 30.52
C VAL A 380 7.13 -14.50 31.91
N CYS A 381 6.55 -13.62 32.71
CA CYS A 381 7.06 -13.32 34.05
C CYS A 381 7.08 -14.54 34.98
N ASN A 382 6.15 -15.47 34.82
CA ASN A 382 6.07 -16.68 35.63
C ASN A 382 7.01 -17.81 35.15
N MET A 383 7.69 -17.65 34.01
CA MET A 383 8.69 -18.62 33.55
C MET A 383 9.99 -18.51 34.36
N SER A 384 10.61 -19.66 34.61
CA SER A 384 11.99 -19.73 35.06
C SER A 384 12.96 -19.35 33.93
N PHE A 385 14.19 -18.96 34.30
CA PHE A 385 15.22 -18.61 33.32
C PHE A 385 15.53 -19.77 32.35
N GLN A 386 15.45 -21.02 32.85
CA GLN A 386 15.67 -22.22 32.05
C GLN A 386 14.54 -22.45 31.04
N GLU A 387 13.29 -22.26 31.45
CA GLU A 387 12.13 -22.37 30.55
C GLU A 387 12.20 -21.33 29.42
N MET A 388 12.48 -20.07 29.76
CA MET A 388 12.69 -19.01 28.77
C MET A 388 13.78 -19.38 27.75
N SER A 389 14.92 -19.86 28.25
CA SER A 389 16.06 -20.27 27.41
C SER A 389 15.75 -21.46 26.49
N SER A 390 14.84 -22.35 26.91
CA SER A 390 14.45 -23.52 26.12
C SER A 390 13.45 -23.21 25.00
N LYS A 391 12.60 -22.18 25.20
CA LYS A 391 11.53 -21.80 24.28
C LYS A 391 11.99 -20.87 23.16
N VAL A 392 12.96 -20.00 23.42
CA VAL A 392 13.43 -18.99 22.46
C VAL A 392 14.93 -19.13 22.20
N LYS A 393 15.31 -19.43 20.96
CA LYS A 393 16.68 -19.84 20.60
C LYS A 393 17.69 -18.68 20.46
N GLN A 394 17.29 -17.41 20.56
CA GLN A 394 18.10 -16.28 20.04
C GLN A 394 18.54 -15.14 20.97
N GLU A 395 18.25 -15.06 22.28
CA GLU A 395 18.58 -13.82 23.05
C GLU A 395 19.16 -14.02 24.47
N GLY A 396 20.19 -14.86 24.61
CA GLY A 396 20.71 -15.29 25.92
C GLY A 396 20.98 -14.21 26.98
N SER A 397 21.53 -13.03 26.65
CA SER A 397 21.86 -12.01 27.65
C SER A 397 20.70 -11.10 28.06
N ARG A 398 19.59 -11.08 27.29
CA ARG A 398 18.45 -10.17 27.49
C ARG A 398 17.21 -10.86 28.04
N LEU A 399 17.21 -12.21 28.11
CA LEU A 399 16.07 -13.01 28.62
C LEU A 399 15.55 -12.51 29.97
N LYS A 400 16.45 -12.15 30.89
CA LYS A 400 16.09 -11.67 32.23
C LYS A 400 15.24 -10.40 32.24
N ASP A 401 15.33 -9.59 31.18
CA ASP A 401 14.72 -8.27 31.12
C ASP A 401 13.27 -8.30 30.58
N TYR A 402 12.88 -9.32 29.82
CA TYR A 402 11.61 -9.29 29.08
C TYR A 402 10.38 -9.15 29.97
N CYS A 403 10.35 -9.81 31.13
CA CYS A 403 9.24 -9.62 32.07
C CYS A 403 9.11 -8.15 32.51
N ALA A 404 10.21 -7.49 32.88
CA ALA A 404 10.20 -6.08 33.27
C ALA A 404 9.80 -5.16 32.11
N VAL A 405 10.31 -5.43 30.91
CA VAL A 405 10.03 -4.62 29.71
C VAL A 405 8.59 -4.81 29.26
N SER A 406 8.03 -6.02 29.33
CA SER A 406 6.63 -6.30 28.99
C SER A 406 5.66 -5.63 29.97
N ALA A 407 5.93 -5.72 31.28
CA ALA A 407 5.16 -4.99 32.29
C ALA A 407 5.24 -3.47 32.07
N PHE A 408 6.41 -2.96 31.68
CA PHE A 408 6.58 -1.54 31.34
C PHE A 408 5.78 -1.13 30.10
N VAL A 409 5.81 -1.92 29.03
CA VAL A 409 5.04 -1.66 27.80
C VAL A 409 3.54 -1.67 28.11
N GLN A 410 3.06 -2.60 28.96
CA GLN A 410 1.66 -2.62 29.41
C GLN A 410 1.28 -1.30 30.09
N VAL A 411 2.03 -0.88 31.12
CA VAL A 411 1.75 0.37 31.84
C VAL A 411 1.88 1.58 30.92
N LEU A 412 2.91 1.62 30.07
CA LEU A 412 3.16 2.75 29.18
C LEU A 412 2.05 2.91 28.14
N LEU A 413 1.63 1.84 27.45
CA LEU A 413 0.62 1.94 26.41
C LEU A 413 -0.78 2.17 26.99
N VAL A 414 -1.14 1.41 28.03
CA VAL A 414 -2.51 1.41 28.56
C VAL A 414 -2.72 2.58 29.52
N ASN A 415 -1.90 2.71 30.57
CA ASN A 415 -2.07 3.75 31.58
C ASN A 415 -1.39 5.07 31.17
N GLY A 416 -0.21 5.00 30.57
CA GLY A 416 0.57 6.18 30.17
C GLY A 416 -0.01 6.90 28.97
N TYR A 417 -0.14 6.21 27.85
CA TYR A 417 -0.62 6.79 26.59
C TYR A 417 -2.14 6.72 26.44
N GLY A 418 -2.83 5.90 27.23
CA GLY A 418 -4.29 5.81 27.21
C GLY A 418 -4.83 5.00 26.04
N PHE A 419 -4.10 4.00 25.54
CA PHE A 419 -4.66 3.04 24.58
C PHE A 419 -5.64 2.10 25.30
N ASP A 420 -6.86 2.02 24.79
CA ASP A 420 -7.97 1.21 25.30
C ASP A 420 -8.33 0.06 24.33
N TYR A 421 -9.38 -0.71 24.63
CA TYR A 421 -9.84 -1.80 23.76
C TYR A 421 -10.23 -1.37 22.34
N PHE A 422 -10.55 -0.09 22.14
CA PHE A 422 -10.91 0.43 20.82
C PHE A 422 -9.70 0.89 20.03
N SER A 423 -8.72 1.52 20.70
CA SER A 423 -7.54 2.13 20.07
C SER A 423 -6.32 1.20 20.01
N PHE A 424 -6.17 0.25 20.95
CA PHE A 424 -5.05 -0.70 20.96
C PHE A 424 -4.96 -1.58 19.70
N PRO A 425 -6.06 -2.11 19.13
CA PRO A 425 -6.01 -2.89 17.88
C PRO A 425 -5.47 -2.10 16.67
N HIS A 426 -5.38 -0.77 16.78
CA HIS A 426 -4.83 0.09 15.74
C HIS A 426 -3.30 0.28 15.85
N ILE A 427 -2.64 -0.39 16.79
CA ILE A 427 -1.17 -0.42 16.90
C ILE A 427 -0.63 -1.60 16.10
N SER A 428 0.30 -1.32 15.19
CA SER A 428 1.07 -2.33 14.48
C SER A 428 2.52 -2.36 14.99
N PHE A 429 3.02 -3.54 15.36
CA PHE A 429 4.39 -3.71 15.84
C PHE A 429 5.30 -4.14 14.68
N GLN A 430 6.19 -3.25 14.22
CA GLN A 430 6.99 -3.46 13.01
C GLN A 430 8.44 -3.00 13.18
N LYS A 431 9.40 -3.77 12.63
CA LYS A 431 10.83 -3.40 12.58
C LYS A 431 11.23 -2.67 11.30
N LYS A 432 10.53 -2.97 10.22
CA LYS A 432 10.79 -2.48 8.87
C LYS A 432 9.47 -2.16 8.19
N ALA A 433 9.50 -1.22 7.25
CA ALA A 433 8.45 -1.02 6.28
C ALA A 433 9.06 -1.15 4.88
N GLY A 434 8.69 -2.21 4.16
CA GLY A 434 9.45 -2.69 3.00
C GLY A 434 10.84 -3.20 3.40
N ASP A 435 11.87 -2.87 2.62
CA ASP A 435 13.26 -3.27 2.89
C ASP A 435 14.01 -2.31 3.83
N THR A 436 13.39 -1.18 4.19
CA THR A 436 14.02 -0.07 4.93
C THR A 436 13.77 -0.19 6.43
N SER A 437 14.82 0.02 7.23
CA SER A 437 14.74 0.10 8.68
C SER A 437 13.95 1.34 9.13
N VAL A 438 13.01 1.16 10.05
CA VAL A 438 12.21 2.28 10.60
C VAL A 438 13.03 2.98 11.69
N GLY A 439 13.17 4.29 11.58
CA GLY A 439 13.91 5.13 12.52
C GLY A 439 13.94 6.59 12.07
N TRP A 440 14.43 7.50 12.90
CA TRP A 440 14.37 8.95 12.64
C TRP A 440 15.26 9.41 11.47
N SER A 441 16.31 8.65 11.11
CA SER A 441 17.33 9.09 10.16
C SER A 441 16.80 9.32 8.73
N LEU A 442 15.85 8.51 8.25
CA LEU A 442 15.21 8.72 6.94
C LEU A 442 14.32 9.96 6.95
N GLY A 443 13.52 10.15 7.99
CA GLY A 443 12.67 11.33 8.16
C GLY A 443 13.47 12.63 8.24
N TYR A 444 14.61 12.60 8.93
CA TYR A 444 15.57 13.71 8.91
C TYR A 444 16.07 13.98 7.49
N MET A 445 16.48 12.94 6.75
CA MET A 445 16.96 13.08 5.37
C MET A 445 15.86 13.61 4.43
N LEU A 446 14.61 13.20 4.59
CA LEU A 446 13.47 13.73 3.83
C LEU A 446 13.27 15.22 4.12
N SER A 447 13.25 15.60 5.40
CA SER A 447 13.17 17.01 5.82
C SER A 447 14.34 17.84 5.26
N LEU A 448 15.57 17.32 5.34
CA LEU A 448 16.75 17.96 4.78
C LEU A 448 16.67 18.07 3.26
N SER A 449 16.18 17.03 2.57
CA SER A 449 16.01 17.03 1.13
C SER A 449 15.08 18.15 0.68
N ASN A 450 14.07 18.52 1.50
CA ASN A 450 13.16 19.62 1.22
C ASN A 450 13.84 21.00 1.27
N LEU A 451 14.94 21.12 2.02
CA LEU A 451 15.72 22.36 2.16
C LEU A 451 16.80 22.54 1.08
N LEU A 452 17.21 21.45 0.45
CA LEU A 452 18.18 21.52 -0.64
C LEU A 452 17.51 22.07 -1.91
N PRO A 453 18.22 22.78 -2.80
CA PRO A 453 17.68 23.13 -4.11
C PRO A 453 17.45 21.86 -4.95
N ALA A 454 16.44 21.87 -5.82
CA ALA A 454 16.33 20.86 -6.87
C ALA A 454 17.35 21.16 -7.97
N GLU A 455 18.02 20.14 -8.51
CA GLU A 455 18.82 20.34 -9.73
C GLU A 455 17.88 20.40 -10.92
N ASN A 456 18.06 21.40 -11.79
CA ASN A 456 17.33 21.42 -13.05
C ASN A 456 17.77 20.21 -13.89
N VAL A 457 16.81 19.39 -14.28
CA VAL A 457 17.06 18.26 -15.17
C VAL A 457 17.74 18.77 -16.45
N LEU A 458 18.93 18.25 -16.75
CA LEU A 458 19.71 18.67 -17.90
C LEU A 458 18.87 18.51 -19.18
N LEU A 459 18.59 19.64 -19.84
CA LEU A 459 18.00 19.67 -21.18
C LEU A 459 19.05 19.14 -22.17
N ARG A 460 18.66 18.12 -22.92
CA ARG A 460 19.47 17.49 -23.95
C ARG A 460 18.82 17.69 -25.31
N LYS A 461 19.62 17.90 -26.34
CA LYS A 461 19.15 18.02 -27.72
C LYS A 461 19.07 16.65 -28.36
N SER A 462 17.86 16.24 -28.73
CA SER A 462 17.59 15.00 -29.47
C SER A 462 17.60 15.25 -30.97
N LEU A 463 18.31 14.41 -31.72
CA LEU A 463 18.34 14.41 -33.18
C LEU A 463 17.42 13.31 -33.73
N ARG A 464 16.49 13.66 -34.64
CA ARG A 464 15.53 12.72 -35.22
C ARG A 464 16.10 11.79 -36.30
N SER A 465 17.32 12.04 -36.83
CA SER A 465 17.86 11.31 -37.99
C SER A 465 19.14 10.55 -37.68
N SER A 466 19.13 9.23 -37.95
CA SER A 466 20.24 8.28 -37.75
C SER A 466 21.47 8.53 -38.63
N ILE A 467 21.35 9.40 -39.64
CA ILE A 467 22.36 9.57 -40.71
C ILE A 467 23.54 10.46 -40.27
N LEU A 468 23.43 11.25 -39.19
CA LEU A 468 24.43 12.25 -38.80
C LEU A 468 25.40 11.83 -37.68
N LEU A 469 25.46 10.55 -37.31
CA LEU A 469 25.87 10.10 -35.97
C LEU A 469 27.23 9.39 -35.87
N LEU A 470 28.20 9.76 -36.71
CA LEU A 470 29.53 9.13 -36.72
C LEU A 470 30.66 9.94 -36.06
N VAL A 471 30.41 11.14 -35.51
CA VAL A 471 31.49 12.05 -35.09
C VAL A 471 31.40 12.58 -33.65
N ILE A 472 30.33 12.34 -32.90
CA ILE A 472 30.17 12.93 -31.55
C ILE A 472 29.74 11.88 -30.52
N ASN A 473 30.31 11.95 -29.32
CA ASN A 473 29.99 11.10 -28.17
C ASN A 473 28.53 11.36 -27.74
N THR A 474 27.61 10.56 -28.24
CA THR A 474 26.16 10.68 -27.98
C THR A 474 25.73 9.71 -26.91
N GLU A 475 24.85 10.16 -26.01
CA GLU A 475 24.24 9.29 -25.01
C GLU A 475 22.81 8.93 -25.42
N ASP A 476 22.47 7.67 -25.17
CA ASP A 476 21.16 7.09 -25.39
C ASP A 476 20.20 7.52 -24.27
N VAL A 477 19.16 8.29 -24.61
CA VAL A 477 18.12 8.72 -23.67
C VAL A 477 16.78 8.16 -24.13
N LYS A 478 16.06 7.53 -23.22
CA LYS A 478 14.66 7.12 -23.45
C LYS A 478 13.82 8.40 -23.62
N GLY A 479 13.17 8.56 -24.77
CA GLY A 479 12.18 9.63 -24.96
C GLY A 479 10.98 9.49 -24.00
N PRO A 480 10.09 10.49 -23.91
CA PRO A 480 8.87 10.36 -23.11
C PRO A 480 8.10 9.11 -23.54
N ALA A 481 7.68 8.31 -22.55
CA ALA A 481 6.99 7.06 -22.81
C ALA A 481 5.75 7.33 -23.65
N GLN A 482 5.72 6.73 -24.83
CA GLN A 482 4.55 6.77 -25.69
C GLN A 482 3.42 6.02 -24.98
N LEU A 483 2.27 6.67 -24.75
CA LEU A 483 1.14 6.01 -24.12
C LEU A 483 0.38 5.17 -25.14
N MET A 484 0.12 3.93 -24.76
CA MET A 484 -0.84 3.04 -25.39
C MET A 484 -2.18 3.18 -24.70
N TYR A 485 -3.26 2.91 -25.43
CA TYR A 485 -4.62 2.94 -24.94
C TYR A 485 -5.29 1.61 -25.24
N GLY A 486 -6.35 1.26 -24.52
CA GLY A 486 -7.23 0.12 -24.80
C GLY A 486 -8.64 0.41 -24.32
N ILE A 487 -9.65 -0.11 -25.01
CA ILE A 487 -11.07 0.07 -24.66
C ILE A 487 -11.69 -1.30 -24.39
N VAL A 488 -12.38 -1.43 -23.26
CA VAL A 488 -13.21 -2.61 -22.93
C VAL A 488 -14.62 -2.15 -22.64
N LEU A 489 -15.59 -2.67 -23.39
CA LEU A 489 -17.00 -2.62 -23.02
C LEU A 489 -17.34 -3.85 -22.20
N ASP A 490 -17.66 -3.63 -20.94
CA ASP A 490 -18.24 -4.63 -20.04
C ASP A 490 -19.75 -4.68 -20.26
N ALA A 491 -20.21 -5.67 -21.02
CA ALA A 491 -21.62 -5.89 -21.31
C ALA A 491 -22.23 -6.86 -20.28
N GLY A 492 -22.46 -6.32 -19.09
CA GLY A 492 -23.12 -6.99 -17.97
C GLY A 492 -24.58 -7.35 -18.24
N SER A 493 -25.20 -8.09 -17.31
CA SER A 493 -26.60 -8.49 -17.44
C SER A 493 -27.61 -7.35 -17.26
N SER A 494 -27.30 -6.39 -16.37
CA SER A 494 -28.20 -5.29 -16.03
C SER A 494 -27.83 -3.98 -16.71
N HIS A 495 -26.57 -3.79 -17.09
CA HIS A 495 -26.06 -2.55 -17.70
C HIS A 495 -24.82 -2.85 -18.55
N THR A 496 -24.39 -1.87 -19.33
CA THR A 496 -23.09 -1.90 -20.03
C THR A 496 -22.24 -0.72 -19.58
N SER A 497 -20.96 -0.94 -19.33
CA SER A 497 -20.00 0.13 -19.00
C SER A 497 -18.80 0.07 -19.94
N MET A 498 -18.34 1.22 -20.42
CA MET A 498 -17.13 1.34 -21.24
C MET A 498 -15.98 1.89 -20.39
N PHE A 499 -14.87 1.16 -20.37
CA PHE A 499 -13.63 1.56 -19.72
C PHE A 499 -12.56 1.87 -20.76
N ILE A 500 -11.91 3.02 -20.61
CA ILE A 500 -10.71 3.36 -21.38
C ILE A 500 -9.52 3.22 -20.45
N TYR A 501 -8.53 2.46 -20.88
CA TYR A 501 -7.28 2.23 -20.18
C TYR A 501 -6.12 2.87 -20.92
N LYS A 502 -5.05 3.19 -20.19
CA LYS A 502 -3.78 3.66 -20.75
C LYS A 502 -2.59 3.05 -20.01
N TRP A 503 -1.49 2.83 -20.73
CA TRP A 503 -0.23 2.36 -20.16
C TRP A 503 0.97 2.91 -20.95
N PRO A 504 2.15 3.06 -20.33
CA PRO A 504 3.40 3.26 -21.05
C PRO A 504 3.64 2.15 -22.09
N ALA A 505 4.17 2.48 -23.27
CA ALA A 505 4.41 1.48 -24.31
C ALA A 505 5.48 0.42 -23.92
N ASP A 506 6.35 0.75 -22.97
CA ASP A 506 7.23 -0.23 -22.33
C ASP A 506 6.48 -1.11 -21.35
N LYS A 507 6.97 -2.33 -21.18
CA LYS A 507 6.30 -3.36 -20.39
C LYS A 507 7.24 -3.92 -19.36
N GLN A 508 6.70 -4.26 -18.19
CA GLN A 508 7.44 -4.95 -17.17
C GLN A 508 7.25 -6.46 -17.35
N ASN A 509 8.35 -7.17 -17.65
CA ASN A 509 8.34 -8.62 -17.87
C ASN A 509 7.25 -9.09 -18.85
N GLY A 510 7.02 -8.32 -19.90
CA GLY A 510 6.01 -8.62 -20.95
C GLY A 510 4.62 -8.04 -20.68
N THR A 511 4.27 -7.70 -19.44
CA THR A 511 2.95 -7.16 -19.07
C THR A 511 2.98 -5.63 -18.93
N GLY A 512 1.94 -4.94 -19.41
CA GLY A 512 1.85 -3.48 -19.32
C GLY A 512 1.44 -3.00 -17.92
N ILE A 513 1.90 -1.81 -17.52
CA ILE A 513 1.45 -1.14 -16.30
C ILE A 513 0.21 -0.30 -16.64
N VAL A 514 -0.97 -0.91 -16.47
CA VAL A 514 -2.25 -0.36 -16.93
C VAL A 514 -2.90 0.52 -15.86
N SER A 515 -3.46 1.64 -16.29
CA SER A 515 -4.26 2.55 -15.46
C SER A 515 -5.58 2.87 -16.15
N GLN A 516 -6.67 3.04 -15.39
CA GLN A 516 -7.92 3.56 -15.92
C GLN A 516 -7.74 5.02 -16.33
N HIS A 517 -8.13 5.35 -17.56
CA HIS A 517 -8.14 6.70 -18.09
C HIS A 517 -9.49 7.37 -17.86
N SER A 518 -10.58 6.66 -18.14
CA SER A 518 -11.95 7.14 -18.02
C SER A 518 -12.97 6.00 -18.04
N GLU A 519 -14.20 6.32 -17.69
CA GLU A 519 -15.36 5.43 -17.67
C GLU A 519 -16.59 6.13 -18.29
N CYS A 520 -17.49 5.33 -18.86
CA CYS A 520 -18.79 5.76 -19.35
C CYS A 520 -19.84 4.66 -19.13
N HIS A 521 -20.90 4.99 -18.40
CA HIS A 521 -22.05 4.10 -18.24
C HIS A 521 -23.00 4.26 -19.42
N VAL A 522 -23.31 3.17 -20.10
CA VAL A 522 -24.28 3.14 -21.19
C VAL A 522 -25.69 3.25 -20.61
N LYS A 523 -26.53 4.10 -21.20
CA LYS A 523 -27.93 4.24 -20.80
C LYS A 523 -28.73 2.98 -21.19
N GLY A 524 -29.62 2.57 -20.30
CA GLY A 524 -30.49 1.41 -20.50
C GLY A 524 -29.92 0.11 -19.90
N GLY A 525 -30.47 -1.02 -20.34
CA GLY A 525 -30.10 -2.34 -19.84
C GLY A 525 -28.79 -2.88 -20.41
N GLY A 526 -28.39 -4.07 -19.95
CA GLY A 526 -27.32 -4.85 -20.57
C GLY A 526 -27.68 -5.25 -22.00
N ILE A 527 -26.70 -5.51 -22.88
CA ILE A 527 -26.99 -5.77 -24.30
C ILE A 527 -27.96 -6.95 -24.54
N SER A 528 -28.04 -7.90 -23.61
CA SER A 528 -28.98 -9.02 -23.67
C SER A 528 -30.45 -8.61 -23.58
N SER A 529 -30.78 -7.43 -23.03
CA SER A 529 -32.16 -6.94 -22.95
C SER A 529 -32.72 -6.49 -24.29
N TYR A 530 -31.87 -6.28 -25.30
CA TYR A 530 -32.29 -5.89 -26.65
C TYR A 530 -32.53 -7.09 -27.57
N ALA A 531 -32.59 -8.31 -27.02
CA ALA A 531 -32.93 -9.50 -27.77
C ALA A 531 -34.28 -9.32 -28.50
N GLY A 532 -34.30 -9.57 -29.81
CA GLY A 532 -35.47 -9.31 -30.67
C GLY A 532 -35.69 -7.85 -31.09
N THR A 533 -34.88 -6.89 -30.60
CA THR A 533 -34.96 -5.46 -30.96
C THR A 533 -33.82 -5.08 -31.89
N LYS A 534 -34.10 -5.05 -33.20
CA LYS A 534 -33.09 -4.74 -34.23
C LYS A 534 -32.56 -3.30 -34.09
N GLY A 535 -31.24 -3.15 -33.99
CA GLY A 535 -30.53 -1.87 -33.87
C GLY A 535 -30.40 -1.34 -32.43
N GLY A 536 -31.11 -1.93 -31.47
CA GLY A 536 -31.19 -1.41 -30.10
C GLY A 536 -29.87 -1.54 -29.33
N ALA A 537 -29.19 -2.68 -29.44
CA ALA A 537 -27.93 -2.92 -28.75
C ALA A 537 -26.78 -2.11 -29.36
N ALA A 538 -26.76 -1.90 -30.68
CA ALA A 538 -25.75 -1.03 -31.30
C ALA A 538 -25.96 0.45 -30.96
N HIS A 539 -27.21 0.91 -30.97
CA HIS A 539 -27.52 2.32 -30.71
C HIS A 539 -27.16 2.72 -29.28
N SER A 540 -27.37 1.83 -28.29
CA SER A 540 -27.04 2.13 -26.89
C SER A 540 -25.57 2.48 -26.68
N LEU A 541 -24.65 1.92 -27.48
CA LEU A 541 -23.20 2.13 -27.32
C LEU A 541 -22.70 3.47 -27.90
N GLU A 542 -23.51 4.17 -28.69
CA GLU A 542 -23.06 5.33 -29.51
C GLU A 542 -22.49 6.47 -28.65
N GLU A 543 -23.18 6.85 -27.58
CA GLU A 543 -22.79 7.96 -26.71
C GLU A 543 -21.41 7.73 -26.10
N CYS A 544 -21.16 6.54 -25.55
CA CYS A 544 -19.88 6.20 -24.95
C CYS A 544 -18.77 6.05 -26.00
N MET A 545 -19.06 5.48 -27.17
CA MET A 545 -18.04 5.34 -28.22
C MET A 545 -17.63 6.68 -28.85
N GLU A 546 -18.54 7.65 -28.96
CA GLU A 546 -18.17 9.02 -29.36
C GLU A 546 -17.30 9.70 -28.29
N LYS A 547 -17.60 9.49 -27.01
CA LYS A 547 -16.74 9.96 -25.90
C LYS A 547 -15.32 9.39 -26.01
N ALA A 548 -15.18 8.08 -26.28
CA ALA A 548 -13.86 7.45 -26.47
C ALA A 548 -13.05 8.09 -27.61
N LYS A 549 -13.71 8.44 -28.71
CA LYS A 549 -13.07 9.09 -29.87
C LYS A 549 -12.53 10.48 -29.54
N GLN A 550 -13.18 11.20 -28.63
CA GLN A 550 -12.76 12.52 -28.16
C GLN A 550 -11.60 12.44 -27.16
N GLU A 551 -11.59 11.44 -26.28
CA GLU A 551 -10.59 11.33 -25.22
C GLU A 551 -9.27 10.72 -25.67
N ILE A 552 -9.30 9.77 -26.63
CA ILE A 552 -8.09 9.14 -27.14
C ILE A 552 -7.49 10.00 -28.28
N PRO A 553 -6.18 10.28 -28.28
CA PRO A 553 -5.54 11.02 -29.37
C PRO A 553 -5.75 10.36 -30.74
N THR A 554 -6.04 11.15 -31.77
CA THR A 554 -6.30 10.65 -33.14
C THR A 554 -5.16 9.79 -33.70
N SER A 555 -3.91 10.11 -33.35
CA SER A 555 -2.73 9.32 -33.74
C SER A 555 -2.71 7.91 -33.13
N ARG A 556 -3.48 7.68 -32.06
CA ARG A 556 -3.60 6.42 -31.33
C ARG A 556 -4.84 5.61 -31.68
N HIS A 557 -5.84 6.17 -32.36
CA HIS A 557 -7.11 5.48 -32.66
C HIS A 557 -6.87 4.10 -33.28
N LYS A 558 -6.16 4.04 -34.42
CA LYS A 558 -5.89 2.77 -35.14
C LYS A 558 -5.04 1.75 -34.36
N LEU A 559 -4.32 2.19 -33.32
CA LEU A 559 -3.49 1.33 -32.48
C LEU A 559 -4.23 0.86 -31.23
N THR A 560 -5.31 1.54 -30.85
CA THR A 560 -6.07 1.26 -29.63
C THR A 560 -6.97 0.04 -29.86
N PRO A 561 -6.70 -1.11 -29.22
CA PRO A 561 -7.57 -2.26 -29.32
C PRO A 561 -8.89 -1.99 -28.59
N LEU A 562 -9.98 -2.41 -29.23
CA LEU A 562 -11.35 -2.27 -28.74
C LEU A 562 -11.98 -3.66 -28.62
N TYR A 563 -12.48 -3.96 -27.43
CA TYR A 563 -13.13 -5.24 -27.10
C TYR A 563 -14.49 -5.00 -26.48
N LEU A 564 -15.41 -5.92 -26.73
CA LEU A 564 -16.64 -6.06 -25.95
C LEU A 564 -16.67 -7.47 -25.35
N GLY A 565 -16.77 -7.54 -24.03
CA GLY A 565 -16.95 -8.80 -23.31
C GLY A 565 -18.32 -8.81 -22.65
N ALA A 566 -19.14 -9.80 -22.99
CA ALA A 566 -20.45 -9.98 -22.38
C ALA A 566 -20.45 -11.12 -21.35
N THR A 567 -21.17 -10.96 -20.25
CA THR A 567 -21.10 -11.89 -19.11
C THR A 567 -22.39 -12.71 -18.93
N GLY A 568 -22.86 -12.89 -17.70
CA GLY A 568 -23.96 -13.81 -17.36
C GLY A 568 -25.26 -13.56 -18.12
N GLY A 569 -25.59 -12.31 -18.47
CA GLY A 569 -26.80 -11.98 -19.24
C GLY A 569 -26.80 -12.60 -20.64
N MET A 570 -25.70 -12.44 -21.38
CA MET A 570 -25.55 -13.06 -22.69
C MET A 570 -25.35 -14.57 -22.61
N ARG A 571 -24.72 -15.10 -21.54
CA ARG A 571 -24.69 -16.56 -21.30
C ARG A 571 -26.10 -17.14 -21.16
N LEU A 572 -26.97 -16.48 -20.38
CA LEU A 572 -28.37 -16.88 -20.24
C LEU A 572 -29.13 -16.76 -21.56
N LEU A 573 -28.96 -15.67 -22.30
CA LEU A 573 -29.60 -15.48 -23.61
C LEU A 573 -29.17 -16.55 -24.62
N ASN A 574 -27.88 -16.90 -24.65
CA ASN A 574 -27.37 -17.94 -25.54
C ASN A 574 -27.98 -19.32 -25.24
N ILE A 575 -28.27 -19.61 -23.96
CA ILE A 575 -28.95 -20.84 -23.54
C ILE A 575 -30.42 -20.85 -23.96
N SER A 576 -31.16 -19.75 -23.79
CA SER A 576 -32.59 -19.71 -24.11
C SER A 576 -32.89 -19.49 -25.58
N LYS A 577 -32.10 -18.62 -26.23
CA LYS A 577 -32.35 -18.06 -27.56
C LYS A 577 -31.02 -17.78 -28.30
N PRO A 578 -30.29 -18.83 -28.72
CA PRO A 578 -28.95 -18.69 -29.31
C PRO A 578 -28.94 -17.78 -30.56
N LYS A 579 -29.96 -17.84 -31.41
CA LYS A 579 -30.05 -16.98 -32.61
C LYS A 579 -30.15 -15.48 -32.25
N GLU A 580 -30.98 -15.13 -31.26
CA GLU A 580 -31.08 -13.74 -30.82
C GLU A 580 -29.78 -13.27 -30.15
N SER A 581 -29.08 -14.18 -29.44
CA SER A 581 -27.75 -13.90 -28.89
C SER A 581 -26.73 -13.58 -29.98
N ASP A 582 -26.67 -14.40 -31.04
CA ASP A 582 -25.79 -14.20 -32.19
C ASP A 582 -26.12 -12.90 -32.94
N GLU A 583 -27.41 -12.58 -33.10
CA GLU A 583 -27.86 -11.33 -33.73
C GLU A 583 -27.42 -10.09 -32.93
N VAL A 584 -27.61 -10.10 -31.60
CA VAL A 584 -27.16 -9.01 -30.71
C VAL A 584 -25.64 -8.84 -30.81
N LEU A 585 -24.87 -9.93 -30.70
CA LEU A 585 -23.40 -9.89 -30.80
C LEU A 585 -22.93 -9.38 -32.16
N LYS A 586 -23.58 -9.82 -33.23
CA LYS A 586 -23.25 -9.39 -34.60
C LYS A 586 -23.52 -7.90 -34.78
N GLU A 587 -24.67 -7.42 -34.33
CA GLU A 587 -25.06 -6.02 -34.43
C GLU A 587 -24.09 -5.09 -33.69
N VAL A 588 -23.74 -5.42 -32.44
CA VAL A 588 -22.75 -4.63 -31.69
C VAL A 588 -21.38 -4.71 -32.34
N ALA A 589 -20.96 -5.88 -32.85
CA ALA A 589 -19.68 -6.02 -33.54
C ALA A 589 -19.63 -5.17 -34.82
N ASP A 590 -20.70 -5.17 -35.62
CA ASP A 590 -20.77 -4.39 -36.85
C ASP A 590 -20.80 -2.89 -36.55
N LYS A 591 -21.44 -2.47 -35.47
CA LYS A 591 -21.37 -1.08 -35.00
C LYS A 591 -19.98 -0.69 -34.50
N LEU A 592 -19.33 -1.51 -33.68
CA LEU A 592 -18.00 -1.19 -33.14
C LEU A 592 -16.93 -1.11 -34.24
N LYS A 593 -17.07 -1.86 -35.34
CA LYS A 593 -16.22 -1.76 -36.54
C LYS A 593 -16.32 -0.41 -37.26
N THR A 594 -17.38 0.38 -37.04
CA THR A 594 -17.51 1.70 -37.69
C THR A 594 -16.65 2.78 -37.03
N TYR A 595 -16.15 2.53 -35.82
CA TYR A 595 -15.29 3.46 -35.08
C TYR A 595 -13.81 3.31 -35.49
N PRO A 596 -12.98 4.35 -35.33
CA PRO A 596 -11.60 4.37 -35.85
C PRO A 596 -10.61 3.51 -35.04
N PHE A 597 -11.11 2.68 -34.11
CA PHE A 597 -10.32 1.85 -33.22
C PHE A 597 -10.03 0.47 -33.81
N ASN A 598 -9.01 -0.21 -33.29
CA ASN A 598 -8.66 -1.57 -33.69
C ASN A 598 -9.62 -2.56 -33.03
N PHE A 599 -10.80 -2.75 -33.60
CA PHE A 599 -11.78 -3.70 -33.09
C PHE A 599 -11.24 -5.13 -33.14
N LYS A 600 -11.22 -5.79 -31.98
CA LYS A 600 -10.66 -7.14 -31.82
C LYS A 600 -11.71 -8.23 -31.66
N GLY A 601 -12.91 -7.87 -31.22
CA GLY A 601 -14.03 -8.80 -31.11
C GLY A 601 -15.07 -8.40 -30.08
N ALA A 602 -16.26 -8.96 -30.25
CA ALA A 602 -17.35 -8.97 -29.28
C ALA A 602 -17.62 -10.43 -28.92
N THR A 603 -17.43 -10.81 -27.66
CA THR A 603 -17.43 -12.21 -27.22
C THR A 603 -18.17 -12.38 -25.90
N VAL A 604 -18.75 -13.56 -25.68
CA VAL A 604 -19.32 -13.94 -24.39
C VAL A 604 -18.23 -14.60 -23.55
N LEU A 605 -17.87 -14.00 -22.41
CA LEU A 605 -16.88 -14.56 -21.49
C LEU A 605 -17.45 -15.80 -20.81
N SER A 606 -16.62 -16.82 -20.65
CA SER A 606 -16.91 -17.91 -19.73
C SER A 606 -16.95 -17.39 -18.29
N GLY A 607 -17.68 -18.08 -17.41
CA GLY A 607 -17.72 -17.71 -15.99
C GLY A 607 -16.34 -17.82 -15.31
N LYS A 608 -15.49 -18.74 -15.81
CA LYS A 608 -14.11 -18.95 -15.39
C LYS A 608 -13.22 -17.74 -15.72
N GLU A 609 -13.35 -17.21 -16.94
CA GLU A 609 -12.65 -15.99 -17.37
C GLU A 609 -13.07 -14.77 -16.56
N GLU A 610 -14.38 -14.57 -16.36
CA GLU A 610 -14.90 -13.44 -15.57
C GLU A 610 -14.35 -13.43 -14.13
N GLY A 611 -14.37 -14.58 -13.45
CA GLY A 611 -13.80 -14.73 -12.11
C GLY A 611 -12.28 -14.53 -12.08
N ALA A 612 -11.56 -15.15 -13.02
CA ALA A 612 -10.10 -15.03 -13.12
C ALA A 612 -9.64 -13.60 -13.41
N TYR A 613 -10.28 -12.90 -14.34
CA TYR A 613 -9.93 -11.52 -14.64
C TYR A 613 -10.32 -10.57 -13.50
N GLY A 614 -11.42 -10.82 -12.78
CA GLY A 614 -11.74 -10.13 -11.52
C GLY A 614 -10.63 -10.30 -10.49
N TRP A 615 -10.11 -11.52 -10.32
CA TRP A 615 -8.97 -11.79 -9.43
C TRP A 615 -7.67 -11.11 -9.87
N VAL A 616 -7.40 -11.02 -11.17
CA VAL A 616 -6.26 -10.25 -11.70
C VAL A 616 -6.42 -8.77 -11.34
N THR A 617 -7.61 -8.19 -11.52
CA THR A 617 -7.89 -6.80 -11.14
C THR A 617 -7.63 -6.57 -9.65
N VAL A 618 -8.22 -7.38 -8.78
CA VAL A 618 -8.07 -7.26 -7.31
C VAL A 618 -6.58 -7.25 -6.93
N ASN A 619 -5.82 -8.22 -7.42
CA ASN A 619 -4.42 -8.35 -7.05
C ASN A 619 -3.51 -7.31 -7.70
N TYR A 620 -3.86 -6.81 -8.88
CA TYR A 620 -3.15 -5.71 -9.49
C TYR A 620 -3.36 -4.40 -8.72
N LEU A 621 -4.61 -4.07 -8.37
CA LEU A 621 -4.95 -2.86 -7.63
C LEU A 621 -4.44 -2.89 -6.18
N LEU A 622 -4.35 -4.08 -5.57
CA LEU A 622 -3.68 -4.30 -4.28
C LEU A 622 -2.15 -4.38 -4.39
N GLU A 623 -1.57 -4.11 -5.57
CA GLU A 623 -0.14 -4.18 -5.86
C GLU A 623 0.51 -5.52 -5.51
N LYS A 624 -0.25 -6.64 -5.49
CA LYS A 624 0.27 -7.97 -5.13
C LYS A 624 1.16 -8.57 -6.22
N PHE A 625 0.95 -8.18 -7.47
CA PHE A 625 1.79 -8.61 -8.58
C PHE A 625 3.06 -7.76 -8.72
N ILE A 626 2.87 -6.45 -8.56
CA ILE A 626 3.87 -5.45 -8.89
C ILE A 626 3.63 -4.18 -8.09
N LYS A 627 4.71 -3.58 -7.58
CA LYS A 627 4.70 -2.32 -6.82
C LYS A 627 5.88 -1.46 -7.22
N TYR A 628 5.69 -0.15 -7.38
CA TYR A 628 6.81 0.73 -7.66
C TYR A 628 7.51 1.12 -6.36
N GLY A 629 8.78 0.75 -6.21
CA GLY A 629 9.57 1.09 -5.03
C GLY A 629 10.19 2.48 -5.12
N PHE A 630 10.54 3.07 -3.97
CA PHE A 630 11.29 4.33 -3.87
C PHE A 630 12.68 4.29 -4.54
N VAL A 631 13.20 3.10 -4.83
CA VAL A 631 14.42 2.88 -5.63
C VAL A 631 14.26 3.18 -7.13
N GLY A 632 13.04 3.55 -7.57
CA GLY A 632 12.75 3.92 -8.95
C GLY A 632 12.60 2.72 -9.88
N GLN A 633 12.11 1.59 -9.35
CA GLN A 633 11.94 0.34 -10.10
C GLN A 633 10.64 -0.36 -9.67
N TRP A 634 10.04 -1.08 -10.61
CA TRP A 634 8.95 -2.00 -10.33
C TRP A 634 9.48 -3.27 -9.66
N LEU A 635 9.02 -3.52 -8.44
CA LEU A 635 9.33 -4.67 -7.61
C LEU A 635 8.17 -5.66 -7.64
N SER A 636 8.46 -6.95 -7.43
CA SER A 636 7.42 -7.96 -7.20
C SER A 636 7.33 -8.23 -5.69
N PRO A 637 6.25 -7.81 -5.01
CA PRO A 637 6.21 -7.73 -3.55
C PRO A 637 5.93 -9.06 -2.81
N GLY A 638 5.79 -10.19 -3.51
CA GLY A 638 5.71 -11.51 -2.87
C GLY A 638 4.73 -12.48 -3.51
N LYS A 639 4.49 -13.61 -2.82
CA LYS A 639 3.61 -14.68 -3.31
C LYS A 639 2.14 -14.49 -2.97
N ASP A 640 1.84 -13.77 -1.89
CA ASP A 640 0.51 -13.71 -1.31
C ASP A 640 -0.43 -12.86 -2.16
N THR A 641 -1.51 -13.49 -2.61
CA THR A 641 -2.58 -12.88 -3.38
C THR A 641 -3.86 -12.80 -2.53
N ALA A 642 -4.76 -11.90 -2.88
CA ALA A 642 -6.11 -11.87 -2.33
C ALA A 642 -7.08 -12.62 -3.25
N GLY A 643 -8.06 -13.31 -2.69
CA GLY A 643 -9.20 -13.83 -3.44
C GLY A 643 -10.14 -12.72 -3.90
N ALA A 644 -10.97 -13.03 -4.88
CA ALA A 644 -11.97 -12.15 -5.47
C ALA A 644 -13.36 -12.79 -5.37
N LEU A 645 -14.32 -12.02 -4.87
CA LEU A 645 -15.74 -12.38 -4.81
C LEU A 645 -16.54 -11.35 -5.61
N ASP A 646 -17.21 -11.80 -6.66
CA ASP A 646 -18.04 -10.95 -7.53
C ASP A 646 -19.50 -11.40 -7.43
N LEU A 647 -20.42 -10.48 -7.15
CA LEU A 647 -21.85 -10.71 -7.22
C LEU A 647 -22.47 -9.83 -8.31
N GLY A 648 -22.49 -10.36 -9.52
CA GLY A 648 -23.18 -9.76 -10.65
C GLY A 648 -24.69 -10.01 -10.64
N GLY A 649 -25.40 -9.49 -11.63
CA GLY A 649 -26.86 -9.66 -11.73
C GLY A 649 -27.31 -11.08 -12.08
N ALA A 650 -26.52 -11.81 -12.91
CA ALA A 650 -26.90 -13.13 -13.42
C ALA A 650 -26.06 -14.30 -12.87
N SER A 651 -24.88 -14.02 -12.34
CA SER A 651 -23.97 -15.02 -11.76
C SER A 651 -23.13 -14.41 -10.64
N THR A 652 -22.59 -15.25 -9.76
CA THR A 652 -21.57 -14.87 -8.77
C THR A 652 -20.30 -15.71 -8.98
N GLN A 653 -19.14 -15.12 -8.70
CA GLN A 653 -17.84 -15.76 -8.85
C GLN A 653 -17.07 -15.77 -7.53
N ILE A 654 -16.30 -16.83 -7.33
CA ILE A 654 -15.27 -16.94 -6.30
C ILE A 654 -13.98 -17.40 -6.96
N THR A 655 -12.89 -16.68 -6.73
CA THR A 655 -11.58 -16.98 -7.33
C THR A 655 -10.43 -16.69 -6.36
N PHE A 656 -9.50 -17.62 -6.19
CA PHE A 656 -8.33 -17.42 -5.31
C PHE A 656 -7.19 -18.40 -5.65
N GLU A 657 -5.95 -18.02 -5.31
CA GLU A 657 -4.80 -18.93 -5.34
C GLU A 657 -4.88 -19.88 -4.14
N THR A 658 -4.66 -21.17 -4.36
CA THR A 658 -4.73 -22.19 -3.31
C THR A 658 -3.57 -23.17 -3.42
N ALA A 659 -3.03 -23.57 -2.27
CA ALA A 659 -2.02 -24.62 -2.18
C ALA A 659 -2.64 -26.03 -2.20
N GLN A 660 -3.97 -26.13 -2.00
CA GLN A 660 -4.67 -27.41 -2.09
C GLN A 660 -4.74 -27.88 -3.54
N ARG A 661 -4.72 -29.21 -3.73
CA ARG A 661 -4.92 -29.79 -5.06
C ARG A 661 -6.34 -29.48 -5.51
N VAL A 662 -6.47 -28.88 -6.69
CA VAL A 662 -7.77 -28.70 -7.33
C VAL A 662 -8.21 -30.06 -7.91
N GLU A 663 -9.34 -30.59 -7.42
CA GLU A 663 -9.82 -31.93 -7.78
C GLU A 663 -10.57 -31.97 -9.11
N ASN A 664 -11.09 -30.83 -9.54
CA ASN A 664 -11.76 -30.66 -10.82
C ASN A 664 -10.99 -29.65 -11.69
N GLU A 665 -10.40 -30.13 -12.78
CA GLU A 665 -9.62 -29.30 -13.72
C GLU A 665 -10.44 -28.14 -14.33
N ASP A 666 -11.77 -28.27 -14.43
CA ASP A 666 -12.64 -27.18 -14.87
C ASP A 666 -12.56 -25.96 -13.94
N ASN A 667 -12.24 -26.18 -12.66
CA ASN A 667 -12.05 -25.13 -11.66
C ASN A 667 -10.64 -24.53 -11.63
N LEU A 668 -9.68 -25.09 -12.37
CA LEU A 668 -8.29 -24.64 -12.35
C LEU A 668 -7.98 -23.69 -13.52
N MET A 669 -7.58 -22.45 -13.26
CA MET A 669 -7.09 -21.54 -14.29
C MET A 669 -5.60 -21.25 -14.12
N LYS A 670 -4.88 -21.21 -15.24
CA LYS A 670 -3.45 -20.88 -15.30
C LYS A 670 -3.27 -19.54 -16.00
N LEU A 671 -2.54 -18.63 -15.37
CA LEU A 671 -2.27 -17.29 -15.88
C LEU A 671 -0.78 -17.01 -15.81
N ARG A 672 -0.26 -16.18 -16.72
CA ARG A 672 1.10 -15.65 -16.65
C ARG A 672 1.07 -14.14 -16.67
N LEU A 673 1.55 -13.51 -15.59
CA LEU A 673 1.58 -12.06 -15.43
C LEU A 673 2.93 -11.64 -14.86
N TYR A 674 3.52 -10.59 -15.42
CA TYR A 674 4.81 -10.03 -14.97
C TYR A 674 5.94 -11.07 -14.86
N GLY A 675 5.92 -12.09 -15.73
CA GLY A 675 6.90 -13.17 -15.77
C GLY A 675 6.66 -14.31 -14.78
N ARG A 676 5.61 -14.25 -13.95
CA ARG A 676 5.21 -15.31 -13.01
C ARG A 676 3.99 -16.08 -13.51
N ASP A 677 4.03 -17.39 -13.34
CA ASP A 677 2.89 -18.27 -13.57
C ASP A 677 2.07 -18.42 -12.27
N TYR A 678 0.75 -18.30 -12.39
CA TYR A 678 -0.23 -18.41 -11.33
C TYR A 678 -1.18 -19.56 -11.61
N GLN A 679 -1.55 -20.29 -10.55
CA GLN A 679 -2.56 -21.34 -10.59
C GLN A 679 -3.65 -20.98 -9.60
N ILE A 680 -4.86 -20.75 -10.10
CA ILE A 680 -5.96 -20.26 -9.29
C ILE A 680 -7.15 -21.20 -9.40
N TYR A 681 -7.84 -21.38 -8.26
CA TYR A 681 -9.18 -21.94 -8.25
C TYR A 681 -10.16 -20.84 -8.65
N THR A 682 -11.10 -21.15 -9.53
CA THR A 682 -12.16 -20.24 -9.93
C THR A 682 -13.45 -21.00 -10.22
N GLN A 683 -14.56 -20.41 -9.81
CA GLN A 683 -15.88 -20.96 -10.02
C GLN A 683 -16.88 -19.83 -10.24
N SER A 684 -17.82 -20.06 -11.17
CA SER A 684 -18.92 -19.17 -11.47
C SER A 684 -20.25 -19.89 -11.32
N PHE A 685 -21.11 -19.39 -10.43
CA PHE A 685 -22.44 -19.92 -10.19
C PHE A 685 -23.46 -19.14 -11.01
N LEU A 686 -23.74 -19.62 -12.22
CA LEU A 686 -24.80 -19.07 -13.08
C LEU A 686 -26.16 -19.24 -12.40
N CYS A 687 -27.06 -18.26 -12.57
CA CYS A 687 -28.36 -18.18 -11.86
C CYS A 687 -28.27 -17.89 -10.35
N PHE A 688 -27.08 -17.62 -9.82
CA PHE A 688 -26.87 -17.17 -8.44
C PHE A 688 -26.41 -15.70 -8.34
N GLY A 689 -26.49 -14.96 -9.45
CA GLY A 689 -26.39 -13.50 -9.39
C GLY A 689 -27.63 -12.88 -8.75
N ARG A 690 -27.47 -11.67 -8.21
CA ARG A 690 -28.49 -10.94 -7.44
C ARG A 690 -29.88 -11.03 -8.07
N GLN A 691 -30.04 -10.53 -9.29
CA GLN A 691 -31.34 -10.48 -9.98
C GLN A 691 -31.93 -11.89 -10.18
N GLN A 692 -31.10 -12.87 -10.55
CA GLN A 692 -31.61 -14.22 -10.82
C GLN A 692 -32.04 -14.95 -9.55
N VAL A 693 -31.38 -14.72 -8.41
CA VAL A 693 -31.83 -15.28 -7.13
C VAL A 693 -33.18 -14.67 -6.73
N LEU A 694 -33.37 -13.37 -6.88
CA LEU A 694 -34.65 -12.71 -6.59
C LEU A 694 -35.78 -13.30 -7.45
N LEU A 695 -35.55 -13.49 -8.76
CA LEU A 695 -36.54 -14.14 -9.63
C LEU A 695 -36.77 -15.61 -9.24
N ARG A 696 -35.73 -16.36 -8.87
CA ARG A 696 -35.85 -17.75 -8.41
C ARG A 696 -36.63 -17.87 -7.10
N LEU A 697 -36.45 -16.91 -6.20
CA LEU A 697 -37.21 -16.84 -4.94
C LEU A 697 -38.70 -16.63 -5.21
N LEU A 698 -39.06 -15.73 -6.13
CA LEU A 698 -40.46 -15.53 -6.54
C LEU A 698 -41.07 -16.83 -7.09
N ALA A 699 -40.39 -17.49 -8.03
CA ALA A 699 -40.84 -18.77 -8.57
C ALA A 699 -40.98 -19.86 -7.49
N HIS A 700 -40.03 -19.92 -6.55
CA HIS A 700 -40.08 -20.84 -5.41
C HIS A 700 -41.29 -20.58 -4.51
N LEU A 701 -41.58 -19.33 -4.19
CA LEU A 701 -42.72 -18.94 -3.35
C LEU A 701 -44.05 -19.25 -4.02
N MET A 702 -44.19 -18.97 -5.32
CA MET A 702 -45.38 -19.36 -6.09
C MET A 702 -45.63 -20.88 -6.01
N LYS A 703 -44.59 -21.67 -6.26
CA LYS A 703 -44.66 -23.13 -6.23
C LYS A 703 -45.03 -23.66 -4.84
N THR A 704 -44.44 -23.11 -3.79
CA THR A 704 -44.64 -23.58 -2.40
C THR A 704 -45.98 -23.14 -1.81
N GLN A 705 -46.51 -21.98 -2.22
CA GLN A 705 -47.81 -21.47 -1.77
C GLN A 705 -48.97 -21.97 -2.63
N GLY A 706 -48.71 -22.54 -3.81
CA GLY A 706 -49.73 -23.10 -4.68
C GLY A 706 -50.68 -22.05 -5.30
N SER A 707 -50.19 -20.83 -5.50
CA SER A 707 -50.97 -19.70 -6.03
C SER A 707 -50.28 -19.07 -7.23
N GLU A 708 -51.03 -18.93 -8.34
CA GLU A 708 -50.56 -18.32 -9.59
C GLU A 708 -50.85 -16.81 -9.67
N HIS A 709 -51.70 -16.27 -8.78
CA HIS A 709 -52.17 -14.87 -8.84
C HIS A 709 -51.72 -14.00 -7.67
N SER A 710 -51.40 -14.60 -6.52
CA SER A 710 -50.95 -13.83 -5.35
C SER A 710 -50.02 -14.63 -4.44
N ILE A 711 -48.93 -14.01 -3.99
CA ILE A 711 -47.98 -14.60 -3.04
C ILE A 711 -47.70 -13.68 -1.86
N VAL A 712 -47.38 -14.29 -0.73
CA VAL A 712 -46.81 -13.62 0.44
C VAL A 712 -45.29 -13.75 0.36
N HIS A 713 -44.57 -12.62 0.37
CA HIS A 713 -43.13 -12.59 0.19
C HIS A 713 -42.41 -12.27 1.51
N PRO A 714 -41.82 -13.27 2.18
CA PRO A 714 -41.22 -13.07 3.50
C PRO A 714 -40.02 -12.13 3.50
N CYS A 715 -39.30 -12.04 2.37
CA CYS A 715 -38.15 -11.16 2.26
C CYS A 715 -38.51 -9.73 1.83
N TYR A 716 -39.75 -9.46 1.42
CA TYR A 716 -40.16 -8.08 1.12
C TYR A 716 -40.65 -7.43 2.40
N PRO A 717 -40.32 -6.15 2.64
CA PRO A 717 -40.60 -5.50 3.90
C PRO A 717 -42.10 -5.41 4.17
N ALA A 718 -42.47 -5.44 5.45
CA ALA A 718 -43.87 -5.33 5.85
C ALA A 718 -44.50 -4.02 5.33
N GLY A 719 -45.70 -4.12 4.76
CA GLY A 719 -46.42 -3.00 4.15
C GLY A 719 -46.12 -2.76 2.67
N TYR A 720 -45.13 -3.45 2.09
CA TYR A 720 -44.89 -3.42 0.65
C TYR A 720 -45.94 -4.25 -0.12
N SER A 721 -46.43 -3.72 -1.24
CA SER A 721 -47.33 -4.42 -2.16
C SER A 721 -47.05 -3.98 -3.59
N ASP A 722 -47.04 -4.92 -4.53
CA ASP A 722 -46.82 -4.63 -5.96
C ASP A 722 -47.44 -5.70 -6.85
N SER A 723 -47.55 -5.41 -8.15
CA SER A 723 -48.06 -6.29 -9.19
C SER A 723 -47.03 -6.41 -10.30
N ILE A 724 -46.50 -7.61 -10.53
CA ILE A 724 -45.50 -7.86 -11.58
C ILE A 724 -46.01 -8.87 -12.60
N LYS A 725 -45.58 -8.74 -13.85
CA LYS A 725 -45.90 -9.72 -14.89
C LYS A 725 -45.18 -11.05 -14.64
N LEU A 726 -45.90 -12.16 -14.82
CA LEU A 726 -45.32 -13.51 -14.71
C LEU A 726 -44.20 -13.76 -15.74
N SER A 727 -44.29 -13.21 -16.94
CA SER A 727 -43.23 -13.25 -17.95
C SER A 727 -41.90 -12.70 -17.42
N GLY A 728 -41.94 -11.61 -16.64
CA GLY A 728 -40.76 -11.06 -15.96
C GLY A 728 -40.08 -12.02 -14.97
N VAL A 729 -40.80 -13.03 -14.46
CA VAL A 729 -40.29 -14.04 -13.54
C VAL A 729 -39.78 -15.29 -14.27
N PHE A 730 -40.46 -15.71 -15.35
CA PHE A 730 -40.25 -17.01 -16.00
C PHE A 730 -39.52 -16.96 -17.35
N ASP A 731 -39.29 -15.78 -17.94
CA ASP A 731 -38.59 -15.63 -19.23
C ASP A 731 -37.08 -15.94 -19.15
N THR A 732 -36.54 -16.09 -17.93
CA THR A 732 -35.16 -16.51 -17.71
C THR A 732 -34.99 -18.04 -17.75
N PRO A 733 -33.90 -18.56 -18.36
CA PRO A 733 -33.54 -19.98 -18.27
C PRO A 733 -33.50 -20.53 -16.83
N CYS A 734 -33.22 -19.68 -15.85
CA CYS A 734 -33.10 -20.05 -14.44
C CYS A 734 -34.43 -20.52 -13.83
N ASN A 735 -35.57 -20.08 -14.38
CA ASN A 735 -36.91 -20.40 -13.88
C ASN A 735 -37.79 -21.14 -14.89
N LYS A 736 -37.40 -21.22 -16.17
CA LYS A 736 -38.22 -21.68 -17.28
C LYS A 736 -38.93 -23.03 -17.07
N ARG A 737 -38.31 -23.97 -16.32
CA ARG A 737 -38.91 -25.28 -16.00
C ARG A 737 -40.12 -25.21 -15.07
N GLN A 738 -40.34 -24.07 -14.42
CA GLN A 738 -41.39 -23.83 -13.44
C GLN A 738 -42.48 -22.89 -13.99
N ALA A 739 -42.46 -22.58 -15.29
CA ALA A 739 -43.36 -21.60 -15.88
C ALA A 739 -44.84 -22.04 -15.80
N PRO A 740 -45.75 -21.15 -15.36
CA PRO A 740 -47.18 -21.42 -15.31
C PRO A 740 -47.80 -21.40 -16.72
N ASN A 741 -49.02 -21.93 -16.84
CA ASN A 741 -49.71 -22.08 -18.14
C ASN A 741 -50.07 -20.73 -18.81
N LYS A 742 -50.14 -19.63 -18.05
CA LYS A 742 -50.47 -18.28 -18.53
C LYS A 742 -49.39 -17.26 -18.12
N PRO A 743 -48.33 -17.08 -18.93
CA PRO A 743 -47.22 -16.19 -18.58
C PRO A 743 -47.55 -14.69 -18.68
N GLU A 744 -48.69 -14.32 -19.25
CA GLU A 744 -49.11 -12.92 -19.39
C GLU A 744 -49.90 -12.39 -18.18
N ASP A 745 -50.27 -13.25 -17.23
CA ASP A 745 -51.03 -12.83 -16.05
C ASP A 745 -50.13 -12.04 -15.07
N ASP A 746 -50.77 -11.23 -14.23
CA ASP A 746 -50.11 -10.45 -13.18
C ASP A 746 -50.05 -11.26 -11.86
N LEU A 747 -48.92 -11.14 -11.17
CA LEU A 747 -48.68 -11.68 -9.84
C LEU A 747 -48.74 -10.57 -8.80
N GLN A 748 -49.71 -10.65 -7.89
CA GLN A 748 -49.82 -9.76 -6.73
C GLN A 748 -48.87 -10.23 -5.62
N ILE A 749 -48.01 -9.33 -5.15
CA ILE A 749 -47.02 -9.63 -4.12
C ILE A 749 -47.28 -8.79 -2.89
N LYS A 750 -47.28 -9.42 -1.71
CA LYS A 750 -47.38 -8.73 -0.42
C LYS A 750 -46.19 -9.08 0.49
N GLY A 751 -45.47 -8.06 0.95
CA GLY A 751 -44.32 -8.22 1.85
C GLY A 751 -44.70 -8.38 3.32
N THR A 752 -43.93 -9.17 4.07
CA THR A 752 -44.13 -9.39 5.51
C THR A 752 -42.91 -9.11 6.38
N GLY A 753 -41.70 -8.97 5.83
CA GLY A 753 -40.48 -8.71 6.60
C GLY A 753 -40.19 -9.77 7.66
N ASN A 754 -40.08 -11.04 7.26
CA ASN A 754 -39.82 -12.15 8.17
C ASN A 754 -38.46 -12.80 7.87
N TYR A 755 -37.46 -12.50 8.71
CA TYR A 755 -36.09 -13.00 8.58
C TYR A 755 -36.02 -14.52 8.48
N ASP A 756 -36.61 -15.27 9.43
CA ASP A 756 -36.42 -16.73 9.50
C ASP A 756 -37.07 -17.44 8.30
N GLN A 757 -38.24 -16.98 7.87
CA GLN A 757 -38.88 -17.50 6.64
C GLN A 757 -38.10 -17.09 5.39
N CYS A 758 -37.57 -15.87 5.34
CA CYS A 758 -36.76 -15.43 4.21
C CYS A 758 -35.48 -16.28 4.08
N LEU A 759 -34.74 -16.44 5.18
CA LEU A 759 -33.56 -17.29 5.28
C LEU A 759 -33.87 -18.72 4.84
N GLY A 760 -34.95 -19.31 5.35
CA GLY A 760 -35.36 -20.66 5.00
C GLY A 760 -35.69 -20.82 3.52
N ASN A 761 -36.35 -19.84 2.89
CA ASN A 761 -36.71 -19.91 1.47
C ASN A 761 -35.51 -19.67 0.54
N ILE A 762 -34.63 -18.72 0.86
CA ILE A 762 -33.40 -18.49 0.09
C ILE A 762 -32.46 -19.68 0.23
N SER A 763 -32.28 -20.24 1.43
CA SER A 763 -31.41 -21.40 1.66
C SER A 763 -31.83 -22.62 0.84
N ARG A 764 -33.13 -22.81 0.57
CA ARG A 764 -33.64 -23.89 -0.30
C ARG A 764 -33.29 -23.74 -1.77
N LEU A 765 -32.80 -22.58 -2.20
CA LEU A 765 -32.29 -22.38 -3.55
C LEU A 765 -30.88 -22.98 -3.73
N PHE A 766 -30.24 -23.43 -2.66
CA PHE A 766 -28.92 -24.04 -2.62
C PHE A 766 -29.01 -25.52 -2.19
N SER A 767 -28.16 -26.38 -2.76
CA SER A 767 -28.00 -27.77 -2.31
C SER A 767 -26.67 -27.98 -1.57
N PHE A 768 -26.72 -28.17 -0.26
CA PHE A 768 -25.52 -28.40 0.58
C PHE A 768 -25.23 -29.89 0.87
N GLY A 769 -26.17 -30.79 0.59
CA GLY A 769 -26.12 -32.18 1.07
C GLY A 769 -25.37 -33.18 0.17
N SER A 770 -25.04 -32.81 -1.06
CA SER A 770 -24.38 -33.69 -2.04
C SER A 770 -22.99 -33.20 -2.38
N CYS A 771 -21.95 -34.02 -2.15
CA CYS A 771 -20.60 -33.71 -2.59
C CYS A 771 -19.86 -34.98 -3.05
N SER A 772 -19.41 -34.98 -4.31
CA SER A 772 -18.61 -36.05 -4.91
C SER A 772 -17.10 -35.85 -4.77
N TYR A 773 -16.70 -34.73 -4.14
CA TYR A 773 -15.32 -34.32 -3.93
C TYR A 773 -14.99 -34.31 -2.44
N SER A 774 -13.74 -34.04 -2.07
CA SER A 774 -13.35 -33.92 -0.65
C SER A 774 -14.10 -32.82 0.09
N ARG A 775 -14.41 -31.73 -0.60
CA ARG A 775 -15.21 -30.61 -0.10
C ARG A 775 -15.91 -29.93 -1.27
N CYS A 776 -17.14 -29.53 -1.01
CA CYS A 776 -17.93 -28.73 -1.93
C CYS A 776 -18.36 -27.45 -1.24
N SER A 777 -18.67 -26.44 -2.06
CA SER A 777 -19.44 -25.29 -1.61
C SER A 777 -20.92 -25.64 -1.57
N PHE A 778 -21.60 -25.57 -2.72
CA PHE A 778 -22.97 -25.99 -2.90
C PHE A 778 -23.19 -26.55 -4.31
N ASP A 779 -24.34 -27.19 -4.54
CA ASP A 779 -24.73 -27.85 -5.79
C ASP A 779 -23.71 -28.89 -6.29
N GLY A 780 -23.00 -29.54 -5.35
CA GLY A 780 -22.00 -30.56 -5.66
C GLY A 780 -20.73 -30.02 -6.31
N VAL A 781 -20.50 -28.71 -6.26
CA VAL A 781 -19.33 -28.06 -6.87
C VAL A 781 -18.14 -28.12 -5.92
N PHE A 782 -17.03 -28.69 -6.40
CA PHE A 782 -15.76 -28.73 -5.66
C PHE A 782 -15.32 -27.32 -5.24
N GLN A 783 -14.90 -27.17 -3.99
CA GLN A 783 -14.25 -25.93 -3.53
C GLN A 783 -13.21 -26.21 -2.44
N PRO A 784 -11.94 -25.79 -2.63
CA PRO A 784 -10.91 -25.88 -1.60
C PRO A 784 -11.19 -24.92 -0.45
N ASN A 785 -10.50 -25.09 0.69
CA ASN A 785 -10.69 -24.15 1.82
C ASN A 785 -10.34 -22.73 1.40
N VAL A 786 -11.18 -21.77 1.82
CA VAL A 786 -10.89 -20.35 1.65
C VAL A 786 -9.70 -19.99 2.54
N THR A 787 -8.68 -19.40 1.96
CA THR A 787 -7.43 -19.02 2.65
C THR A 787 -6.96 -17.66 2.18
N GLY A 788 -6.39 -16.88 3.10
CA GLY A 788 -5.90 -15.53 2.81
C GLY A 788 -7.01 -14.48 2.77
N ASN A 789 -6.64 -13.27 2.33
CA ASN A 789 -7.56 -12.14 2.24
C ASN A 789 -8.46 -12.25 1.01
N PHE A 790 -9.67 -11.71 1.07
CA PHE A 790 -10.59 -11.61 -0.06
C PHE A 790 -11.06 -10.16 -0.25
N MET A 791 -11.27 -9.78 -1.51
CA MET A 791 -12.00 -8.56 -1.87
C MET A 791 -13.33 -8.95 -2.51
N ALA A 792 -14.42 -8.51 -1.89
CA ALA A 792 -15.78 -8.65 -2.37
C ALA A 792 -16.26 -7.32 -2.98
N PHE A 793 -16.73 -7.37 -4.22
CA PHE A 793 -17.14 -6.19 -4.98
C PHE A 793 -18.49 -6.41 -5.69
N SER A 794 -18.92 -5.44 -6.50
CA SER A 794 -20.25 -5.43 -7.12
C SER A 794 -21.36 -5.44 -6.06
N ALA A 795 -22.42 -6.25 -6.21
CA ALA A 795 -23.53 -6.26 -5.26
C ALA A 795 -23.12 -6.71 -3.85
N PHE A 796 -21.99 -7.42 -3.65
CA PHE A 796 -21.49 -7.68 -2.30
C PHE A 796 -21.20 -6.38 -1.55
N PHE A 797 -20.55 -5.41 -2.20
CA PHE A 797 -20.22 -4.13 -1.59
C PHE A 797 -21.47 -3.31 -1.27
N TYR A 798 -22.36 -3.12 -2.25
CA TYR A 798 -23.55 -2.28 -2.05
C TYR A 798 -24.47 -2.85 -0.96
N THR A 799 -24.70 -4.17 -0.97
CA THR A 799 -25.50 -4.83 0.07
C THR A 799 -24.84 -4.74 1.44
N HIS A 800 -23.54 -5.03 1.56
CA HIS A 800 -22.82 -4.91 2.83
C HIS A 800 -22.86 -3.48 3.39
N SER A 801 -22.59 -2.48 2.54
CA SER A 801 -22.64 -1.05 2.91
C SER A 801 -24.03 -0.65 3.43
N PHE A 802 -25.09 -1.11 2.78
CA PHE A 802 -26.46 -0.88 3.24
C PHE A 802 -26.71 -1.54 4.60
N ILE A 803 -26.34 -2.81 4.78
CA ILE A 803 -26.54 -3.54 6.05
C ILE A 803 -25.86 -2.79 7.21
N GLN A 804 -24.59 -2.39 7.04
CA GLN A 804 -23.87 -1.65 8.08
C GLN A 804 -24.56 -0.32 8.43
N LYS A 805 -24.97 0.44 7.42
CA LYS A 805 -25.67 1.72 7.60
C LYS A 805 -27.02 1.52 8.29
N ALA A 806 -27.75 0.47 7.93
CA ALA A 806 -29.06 0.17 8.45
C ALA A 806 -29.03 -0.36 9.90
N ALA A 807 -28.08 -1.23 10.22
CA ALA A 807 -27.92 -1.80 11.56
C ALA A 807 -27.12 -0.89 12.51
N GLY A 808 -26.33 0.05 12.00
CA GLY A 808 -25.50 0.94 12.81
C GLY A 808 -24.31 0.24 13.48
N ILE A 809 -23.87 -0.91 12.94
CA ILE A 809 -22.74 -1.69 13.48
C ILE A 809 -21.65 -1.94 12.44
N THR A 810 -20.44 -2.19 12.91
CA THR A 810 -19.35 -2.70 12.07
C THR A 810 -19.37 -4.22 12.09
N ILE A 811 -19.57 -4.84 10.93
CA ILE A 811 -19.63 -6.30 10.79
C ILE A 811 -18.20 -6.84 10.78
N ARG A 812 -17.83 -7.68 11.75
CA ARG A 812 -16.48 -8.28 11.86
C ARG A 812 -16.52 -9.80 11.90
N SER A 813 -17.66 -10.38 12.22
CA SER A 813 -17.88 -11.81 12.32
C SER A 813 -19.14 -12.25 11.55
N PRO A 814 -19.28 -13.56 11.25
CA PRO A 814 -20.54 -14.15 10.81
C PRO A 814 -21.71 -13.76 11.71
N ALA A 815 -21.56 -13.82 13.05
CA ALA A 815 -22.63 -13.47 13.99
C ALA A 815 -23.10 -12.01 13.84
N ASP A 816 -22.17 -11.06 13.72
CA ASP A 816 -22.52 -9.65 13.48
C ASP A 816 -23.34 -9.48 12.19
N LEU A 817 -22.97 -10.23 11.14
CA LEU A 817 -23.70 -10.21 9.87
C LEU A 817 -25.12 -10.73 10.04
N GLU A 818 -25.32 -11.85 10.74
CA GLU A 818 -26.65 -12.41 11.00
C GLU A 818 -27.54 -11.44 11.77
N ASP A 819 -27.02 -10.82 12.82
CA ASP A 819 -27.74 -9.84 13.63
C ASP A 819 -28.12 -8.60 12.80
N ALA A 820 -27.18 -8.07 12.01
CA ALA A 820 -27.43 -6.91 11.16
C ALA A 820 -28.45 -7.22 10.05
N VAL A 821 -28.41 -8.41 9.45
CA VAL A 821 -29.40 -8.84 8.45
C VAL A 821 -30.78 -8.97 9.07
N ARG A 822 -30.89 -9.46 10.32
CA ARG A 822 -32.16 -9.52 11.06
C ARG A 822 -32.76 -8.15 11.27
N VAL A 823 -31.94 -7.14 11.56
CA VAL A 823 -32.38 -5.73 11.66
C VAL A 823 -32.95 -5.25 10.32
N VAL A 824 -32.24 -5.48 9.21
CA VAL A 824 -32.71 -5.08 7.87
C VAL A 824 -34.05 -5.74 7.53
N CYS A 825 -34.18 -7.06 7.73
CA CYS A 825 -35.39 -7.79 7.37
C CYS A 825 -36.63 -7.44 8.20
N ASN A 826 -36.44 -6.93 9.42
CA ASN A 826 -37.55 -6.56 10.31
C ASN A 826 -38.03 -5.11 10.12
N MET A 827 -37.34 -4.28 9.32
CA MET A 827 -37.82 -2.93 9.02
C MET A 827 -39.03 -2.97 8.08
N SER A 828 -40.04 -2.16 8.39
CA SER A 828 -41.18 -1.94 7.50
C SER A 828 -40.79 -1.09 6.29
N PHE A 829 -41.57 -1.16 5.22
CA PHE A 829 -41.29 -0.41 4.00
C PHE A 829 -41.31 1.11 4.25
N GLN A 830 -42.23 1.59 5.08
CA GLN A 830 -42.32 3.00 5.45
C GLN A 830 -41.09 3.49 6.24
N GLU A 831 -40.56 2.66 7.15
CA GLU A 831 -39.34 2.97 7.88
C GLU A 831 -38.13 3.03 6.96
N MET A 832 -38.02 2.08 6.01
CA MET A 832 -36.95 2.08 5.02
C MET A 832 -37.00 3.34 4.14
N GLN A 833 -38.18 3.72 3.63
CA GLN A 833 -38.35 4.94 2.83
C GLN A 833 -37.97 6.21 3.61
N SER A 834 -38.32 6.28 4.90
CA SER A 834 -37.99 7.43 5.73
C SER A 834 -36.50 7.52 6.06
N LYS A 835 -35.81 6.40 6.27
CA LYS A 835 -34.39 6.38 6.67
C LYS A 835 -33.43 6.42 5.47
N PHE A 836 -33.85 5.89 4.32
CA PHE A 836 -33.02 5.71 3.13
C PHE A 836 -33.74 6.18 1.86
N PRO A 837 -34.11 7.47 1.77
CA PRO A 837 -34.85 7.98 0.62
C PRO A 837 -34.08 7.88 -0.70
N ASP A 838 -32.75 7.91 -0.65
CA ASP A 838 -31.88 7.83 -1.84
C ASP A 838 -31.81 6.42 -2.47
N GLU A 839 -32.39 5.40 -1.81
CA GLU A 839 -32.29 3.99 -2.18
C GLU A 839 -33.62 3.41 -2.71
N GLU A 840 -34.58 4.27 -3.04
CA GLU A 840 -36.00 3.93 -3.26
C GLU A 840 -36.22 2.72 -4.19
N ASP A 841 -35.48 2.65 -5.31
CA ASP A 841 -35.61 1.59 -6.33
C ASP A 841 -35.16 0.19 -5.84
N HIS A 842 -34.47 0.10 -4.71
CA HIS A 842 -33.86 -1.13 -4.19
C HIS A 842 -34.38 -1.55 -2.82
N LEU A 843 -35.13 -0.68 -2.12
CA LEU A 843 -35.58 -0.91 -0.74
C LEU A 843 -36.26 -2.26 -0.52
N ARG A 844 -37.12 -2.68 -1.45
CA ARG A 844 -37.87 -3.94 -1.32
C ARG A 844 -36.98 -5.17 -1.31
N ASP A 845 -35.82 -5.11 -1.95
CA ASP A 845 -34.95 -6.27 -2.18
C ASP A 845 -33.87 -6.42 -1.10
N TYR A 846 -33.57 -5.39 -0.32
CA TYR A 846 -32.41 -5.41 0.60
C TYR A 846 -32.43 -6.54 1.63
N CYS A 847 -33.59 -6.96 2.13
CA CYS A 847 -33.64 -8.13 3.02
C CYS A 847 -33.25 -9.42 2.28
N ALA A 848 -33.78 -9.64 1.07
CA ALA A 848 -33.40 -10.79 0.25
C ALA A 848 -31.93 -10.75 -0.16
N ASP A 849 -31.41 -9.58 -0.54
CA ASP A 849 -30.01 -9.37 -0.89
C ASP A 849 -29.08 -9.65 0.31
N SER A 850 -29.47 -9.19 1.50
CA SER A 850 -28.71 -9.38 2.74
C SER A 850 -28.64 -10.85 3.14
N ILE A 851 -29.75 -11.57 3.01
CA ILE A 851 -29.80 -13.03 3.24
C ILE A 851 -29.00 -13.78 2.19
N LEU A 852 -29.05 -13.37 0.91
CA LEU A 852 -28.23 -13.97 -0.14
C LEU A 852 -26.73 -13.82 0.18
N LEU A 853 -26.30 -12.63 0.61
CA LEU A 853 -24.93 -12.38 1.05
C LEU A 853 -24.56 -13.29 2.23
N GLN A 854 -25.41 -13.38 3.27
CA GLN A 854 -25.22 -14.27 4.43
C GLN A 854 -25.04 -15.73 3.99
N VAL A 855 -25.97 -16.27 3.20
CA VAL A 855 -25.97 -17.67 2.75
C VAL A 855 -24.76 -17.95 1.86
N LEU A 856 -24.41 -17.07 0.93
CA LEU A 856 -23.24 -17.25 0.07
C LEU A 856 -21.93 -17.29 0.86
N LEU A 857 -21.70 -16.33 1.76
CA LEU A 857 -20.43 -16.25 2.48
C LEU A 857 -20.29 -17.36 3.52
N ILE A 858 -21.32 -17.55 4.36
CA ILE A 858 -21.23 -18.45 5.52
C ILE A 858 -21.49 -19.89 5.10
N ASN A 859 -22.64 -20.19 4.48
CA ASN A 859 -23.03 -21.56 4.16
C ASN A 859 -22.42 -22.05 2.83
N GLY A 860 -22.38 -21.19 1.82
CA GLY A 860 -21.92 -21.52 0.47
C GLY A 860 -20.40 -21.64 0.41
N TYR A 861 -19.69 -20.56 0.67
CA TYR A 861 -18.23 -20.51 0.55
C TYR A 861 -17.51 -21.01 1.81
N GLY A 862 -18.19 -20.99 2.95
CA GLY A 862 -17.67 -21.54 4.21
C GLY A 862 -16.75 -20.58 4.94
N PHE A 863 -16.99 -19.26 4.85
CA PHE A 863 -16.29 -18.29 5.70
C PHE A 863 -16.78 -18.44 7.16
N ASN A 864 -15.84 -18.62 8.09
CA ASN A 864 -16.07 -18.75 9.53
C ASN A 864 -15.43 -17.60 10.33
N ASP A 865 -15.48 -17.64 11.67
CA ASP A 865 -14.92 -16.60 12.55
C ASP A 865 -13.42 -16.33 12.33
N ILE A 866 -12.68 -17.29 11.77
CA ILE A 866 -11.26 -17.15 11.46
C ILE A 866 -11.07 -16.48 10.09
N SER A 867 -11.82 -16.90 9.07
CA SER A 867 -11.62 -16.43 7.69
C SER A 867 -12.43 -15.18 7.33
N PHE A 868 -13.58 -14.96 7.95
CA PHE A 868 -14.50 -13.85 7.64
C PHE A 868 -13.87 -12.46 7.88
N PRO A 869 -13.10 -12.22 8.95
CA PRO A 869 -12.40 -10.95 9.15
C PRO A 869 -11.42 -10.57 8.02
N HIS A 870 -11.04 -11.53 7.18
CA HIS A 870 -10.16 -11.34 6.04
C HIS A 870 -10.91 -10.98 4.74
N VAL A 871 -12.23 -10.83 4.78
CA VAL A 871 -13.05 -10.38 3.64
C VAL A 871 -13.23 -8.87 3.74
N SER A 872 -12.79 -8.15 2.70
CA SER A 872 -13.00 -6.71 2.55
C SER A 872 -14.04 -6.43 1.47
N PHE A 873 -14.95 -5.48 1.72
CA PHE A 873 -15.99 -5.09 0.77
C PHE A 873 -15.63 -3.75 0.14
N GLN A 874 -15.38 -3.71 -1.17
CA GLN A 874 -14.88 -2.50 -1.87
C GLN A 874 -15.46 -2.37 -3.28
N GLU A 875 -15.82 -1.14 -3.69
CA GLU A 875 -16.24 -0.82 -5.07
C GLU A 875 -15.08 -0.35 -5.95
N LYS A 876 -14.15 0.39 -5.34
CA LYS A 876 -13.00 1.00 -6.02
C LYS A 876 -11.74 0.75 -5.22
N ALA A 877 -10.61 0.65 -5.93
CA ALA A 877 -9.29 0.69 -5.34
C ALA A 877 -8.42 1.70 -6.09
N GLU A 878 -7.93 2.71 -5.36
CA GLU A 878 -7.09 3.81 -5.89
C GLU A 878 -7.71 4.51 -7.11
N ASP A 879 -8.99 4.90 -6.99
CA ASP A 879 -9.82 5.53 -8.04
C ASP A 879 -10.14 4.66 -9.27
N ASN A 880 -9.71 3.39 -9.29
CA ASN A 880 -10.05 2.45 -10.36
C ASN A 880 -11.25 1.60 -9.95
N SER A 881 -12.17 1.38 -10.89
CA SER A 881 -13.35 0.52 -10.69
C SER A 881 -12.91 -0.95 -10.59
N VAL A 882 -13.38 -1.67 -9.58
CA VAL A 882 -13.06 -3.10 -9.41
C VAL A 882 -14.03 -3.93 -10.25
N GLY A 883 -13.49 -4.68 -11.20
CA GLY A 883 -14.24 -5.58 -12.08
C GLY A 883 -13.30 -6.35 -13.02
N TRP A 884 -13.84 -7.24 -13.84
CA TRP A 884 -13.02 -8.11 -14.70
C TRP A 884 -12.32 -7.38 -15.86
N SER A 885 -12.81 -6.20 -16.26
CA SER A 885 -12.35 -5.45 -17.44
C SER A 885 -10.86 -5.06 -17.39
N LEU A 886 -10.35 -4.61 -16.24
CA LEU A 886 -8.94 -4.26 -16.06
C LEU A 886 -8.04 -5.51 -16.14
N GLY A 887 -8.41 -6.59 -15.46
CA GLY A 887 -7.68 -7.86 -15.50
C GLY A 887 -7.66 -8.49 -16.89
N TYR A 888 -8.73 -8.34 -17.66
CA TYR A 888 -8.77 -8.69 -19.07
C TYR A 888 -7.76 -7.85 -19.86
N MET A 889 -7.77 -6.52 -19.71
CA MET A 889 -6.83 -5.63 -20.39
C MET A 889 -5.36 -5.92 -20.01
N LEU A 890 -5.07 -6.24 -18.74
CA LEU A 890 -3.73 -6.64 -18.28
C LEU A 890 -3.27 -7.92 -18.94
N THR A 891 -4.12 -8.94 -18.96
CA THR A 891 -3.82 -10.23 -19.61
C THR A 891 -3.57 -10.06 -21.10
N LEU A 892 -4.38 -9.23 -21.77
CA LEU A 892 -4.19 -8.87 -23.18
C LEU A 892 -2.90 -8.07 -23.42
N SER A 893 -2.57 -7.15 -22.51
CA SER A 893 -1.34 -6.35 -22.60
C SER A 893 -0.11 -7.24 -22.65
N ASN A 894 -0.14 -8.39 -21.98
CA ASN A 894 0.93 -9.39 -22.00
C ASN A 894 1.13 -10.05 -23.38
N MET A 895 0.10 -10.07 -24.22
CA MET A 895 0.12 -10.66 -25.56
C MET A 895 0.47 -9.66 -26.67
N LEU A 896 0.38 -8.36 -26.39
CA LEU A 896 0.78 -7.33 -27.35
C LEU A 896 2.33 -7.27 -27.42
N PRO A 897 2.96 -6.97 -28.56
CA PRO A 897 4.39 -6.68 -28.59
C PRO A 897 4.68 -5.39 -27.78
N ALA A 898 5.85 -5.31 -27.15
CA ALA A 898 6.34 -4.03 -26.67
C ALA A 898 6.75 -3.18 -27.88
N GLU A 899 6.38 -1.90 -27.93
CA GLU A 899 6.97 -1.00 -28.93
C GLU A 899 8.42 -0.72 -28.51
N ASN A 900 9.35 -0.75 -29.47
CA ASN A 900 10.73 -0.38 -29.20
C ASN A 900 10.74 1.03 -28.63
N VAL A 901 11.26 1.18 -27.41
CA VAL A 901 11.53 2.48 -26.83
C VAL A 901 12.44 3.21 -27.80
N PHE A 902 11.96 4.30 -28.39
CA PHE A 902 12.81 5.14 -29.23
C PHE A 902 13.95 5.65 -28.36
N VAL A 903 15.10 4.99 -28.46
CA VAL A 903 16.35 5.45 -27.90
C VAL A 903 16.77 6.63 -28.77
N ARG A 904 16.56 7.84 -28.23
CA ARG A 904 17.00 9.05 -28.90
C ARG A 904 18.46 9.24 -28.54
N LYS A 905 19.30 9.34 -29.57
CA LYS A 905 20.65 9.83 -29.36
C LYS A 905 20.58 11.31 -29.05
N THR A 906 21.13 11.66 -27.90
CA THR A 906 21.09 13.03 -27.41
C THR A 906 22.49 13.61 -27.25
N LEU A 907 22.59 14.92 -27.43
CA LEU A 907 23.75 15.72 -27.05
C LEU A 907 23.39 16.59 -25.85
N ARG A 908 24.34 16.83 -24.94
CA ARG A 908 24.19 17.93 -23.98
C ARG A 908 24.11 19.26 -24.73
N THR A 909 23.34 20.20 -24.19
CA THR A 909 23.08 21.49 -24.85
C THR A 909 24.35 22.32 -25.06
N ASP A 910 25.32 22.25 -24.15
CA ASP A 910 26.64 22.87 -24.26
C ASP A 910 27.47 22.25 -25.39
N ALA A 911 27.53 20.92 -25.47
CA ALA A 911 28.19 20.19 -26.55
C ALA A 911 27.55 20.48 -27.92
N TRP A 912 26.21 20.60 -27.98
CA TRP A 912 25.49 20.97 -29.19
C TRP A 912 25.84 22.39 -29.64
N ARG A 913 25.85 23.36 -28.72
CA ARG A 913 26.26 24.74 -29.01
C ARG A 913 27.71 24.80 -29.49
N ALA A 914 28.61 24.06 -28.86
CA ALA A 914 30.01 23.97 -29.28
C ALA A 914 30.15 23.38 -30.69
N ALA A 915 29.38 22.32 -31.00
CA ALA A 915 29.35 21.73 -32.33
C ALA A 915 28.85 22.75 -33.38
N VAL A 916 27.69 23.38 -33.16
CA VAL A 916 27.13 24.40 -34.06
C VAL A 916 28.12 25.55 -34.27
N PHE A 917 28.77 26.03 -33.20
CA PHE A 917 29.79 27.06 -33.30
C PHE A 917 30.98 26.61 -34.16
N LEU A 918 31.54 25.44 -33.89
CA LEU A 918 32.70 24.90 -34.63
C LEU A 918 32.38 24.71 -36.12
N PHE A 919 31.20 24.17 -36.44
CA PHE A 919 30.74 24.01 -37.82
C PHE A 919 30.48 25.35 -38.51
N SER A 920 29.96 26.35 -37.79
CA SER A 920 29.76 27.70 -38.33
C SER A 920 31.10 28.38 -38.67
N VAL A 921 32.12 28.21 -37.81
CA VAL A 921 33.47 28.71 -38.06
C VAL A 921 34.10 28.02 -39.28
N LEU A 922 33.97 26.68 -39.37
CA LEU A 922 34.45 25.91 -40.52
C LEU A 922 33.75 26.31 -41.83
N LEU A 923 32.44 26.59 -41.78
CA LEU A 923 31.66 27.08 -42.92
C LEU A 923 32.21 28.44 -43.40
N ILE A 924 32.37 29.40 -42.49
CA ILE A 924 32.89 30.74 -42.80
C ILE A 924 34.30 30.65 -43.38
N ALA A 925 35.18 29.83 -42.78
CA ALA A 925 36.53 29.60 -43.28
C ALA A 925 36.52 28.99 -44.69
N SER A 926 35.62 28.04 -44.96
CA SER A 926 35.46 27.40 -46.27
C SER A 926 34.96 28.39 -47.32
N VAL A 927 33.98 29.23 -47.00
CA VAL A 927 33.46 30.29 -47.88
C VAL A 927 34.56 31.33 -48.17
N PHE A 928 35.31 31.76 -47.15
CA PHE A 928 36.42 32.69 -47.33
C PHE A 928 37.50 32.12 -48.26
N PHE A 929 37.82 30.83 -48.11
CA PHE A 929 38.79 30.14 -48.95
C PHE A 929 38.30 29.99 -50.40
N LEU A 930 37.01 29.70 -50.60
CA LEU A 930 36.36 29.66 -51.92
C LEU A 930 36.39 31.03 -52.60
N VAL A 931 36.01 32.10 -51.89
CA VAL A 931 36.00 33.48 -52.43
C VAL A 931 37.42 33.94 -52.79
N ARG A 932 38.40 33.62 -51.94
CA ARG A 932 39.82 33.94 -52.20
C ARG A 932 40.36 33.21 -53.42
N ASN A 933 39.96 31.96 -53.65
CA ASN A 933 40.38 31.19 -54.83
C ASN A 933 39.64 31.62 -56.10
N TYR A 934 38.35 31.98 -56.01
CA TYR A 934 37.59 32.57 -57.12
C TYR A 934 38.25 33.86 -57.63
N LYS A 935 38.66 34.76 -56.72
CA LYS A 935 39.41 35.99 -57.04
C LYS A 935 40.82 35.79 -57.59
N LYS A 936 41.37 34.56 -57.58
CA LYS A 936 42.66 34.24 -58.19
C LYS A 936 42.54 33.59 -59.57
N CYS A 937 41.31 33.31 -60.02
CA CYS A 937 41.03 32.66 -61.31
C CYS A 937 40.25 33.52 -62.29
N HIS A 938 39.70 34.63 -61.79
CA HIS A 938 39.47 35.85 -62.55
C HIS A 938 40.58 36.85 -62.21
#